data_AF-A0AAV6MCI7-F1
#
_entry.id   AF-A0AAV6MCI7-F1
#
_cell.length_a   1.000
_cell.length_b   1.000
_cell.length_c   1.000
_cell.angle_alpha   90.00
_cell.angle_beta   90.00
_cell.angle_gamma   90.00
#
_symmetry.space_group_name_H-M   'P 1'
#
loop_
_entity.id
_entity.type
_entity.pdbx_description
1 polymer ?
#
loop_
_entity_poly.entity_id
_entity_poly.type
_entity_poly.pdbx_seq_one_letter_code
_entity_poly.pdbx_strand_id
1 'polypeptide(L)'
;MRAILYACQAVGLVRVSVGRIVYIDWVGQHSIGLRCEAKLLLDSVQKHHPYRVLEEHFISLLRSCKTAELLQKVQAQIITHGFQHNEYVAPNLVSAWAGLKRMDYARHLFDHFPDPKLALWNATFRGYVRNEFYREVIFLSGKMKRMDVRPNCFTFPLVLKSCAKISAFVEGEQIHCEVIKGGFEGNQFVATTLIDVYSVGRAIGSAYKVFVGMLERNVVAWTSMISGYILCNDVVFARRLFDLAPERDVVLWNIMVSGYIEIGDMAAARKLFDAMPYRDVMSWNTMLNGYANNGDIEACEQLFEEMPERNVFSWNGLIGAYAHKGCFFEVLGCFKRMLIDGLVVPNDATLVTVLSACARLGALDLGKWVHVYAATIGFKGSIYVGNALIDMYSKCGVIENAMEVFGSMDSKDVITWNSVICGLATHGCGADALNLFHQMKITGVKPDGITFIGVLCSCTHLGLVKEGISHFNSMVHDYSIVPQIEHYGCMVDLFGRAGLLDRAIEFVKRMPMEADAVIWAALLGACRIHKNIDLGELALQKLIQLEPKNPANYVMLSNIYGDVGRWKDVARLKILMRDTGSKKLPGCSLIEVNDSVVEFYSLDERHSESEEIYGVLKGLMKLLRSFGYEPNIMELLQG
;
A
#
# COMPACT_ATOMS: atom_id res chain seq x y z
N MET A 1 13.70 44.60 33.55
CA MET A 1 13.36 45.37 32.33
C MET A 1 13.16 46.88 32.52
N ARG A 2 12.92 47.44 33.72
CA ARG A 2 12.84 48.90 33.92
C ARG A 2 14.16 49.63 34.26
N ALA A 3 15.26 48.91 34.52
CA ALA A 3 16.58 49.51 34.76
C ALA A 3 17.47 49.66 33.50
N ILE A 4 17.10 49.00 32.39
CA ILE A 4 17.84 49.08 31.11
C ILE A 4 17.31 50.24 30.23
N LEU A 5 16.08 50.68 30.45
CA LEU A 5 15.45 51.76 29.69
C LEU A 5 15.97 53.17 30.04
N TYR A 6 16.58 53.37 31.21
CA TYR A 6 17.15 54.68 31.59
C TYR A 6 18.60 54.90 31.15
N ALA A 7 19.32 53.85 30.72
CA ALA A 7 20.71 53.96 30.27
C ALA A 7 20.83 54.27 28.76
N CYS A 8 19.80 54.00 27.96
CA CYS A 8 19.82 54.22 26.51
C CYS A 8 19.38 55.62 26.04
N GLN A 9 19.11 56.57 26.95
CA GLN A 9 18.71 57.94 26.59
C GLN A 9 19.82 59.00 26.72
N ALA A 10 21.03 58.66 27.18
CA ALA A 10 22.10 59.64 27.42
C ALA A 10 23.18 59.71 26.33
N VAL A 11 23.14 58.86 25.30
CA VAL A 11 24.11 58.91 24.19
C VAL A 11 23.35 58.75 22.89
N GLY A 12 22.70 59.82 22.46
CA GLY A 12 21.92 59.86 21.23
C GLY A 12 22.81 59.62 20.01
N LEU A 13 22.88 58.38 19.53
CA LEU A 13 23.37 58.00 18.21
C LEU A 13 22.69 56.69 17.78
N VAL A 14 21.45 56.81 17.30
CA VAL A 14 20.86 55.79 16.44
C VAL A 14 21.06 56.22 14.99
N ARG A 15 21.71 55.36 14.20
CA ARG A 15 21.14 54.94 12.92
C ARG A 15 21.56 53.52 12.59
N VAL A 16 20.55 52.73 12.26
CA VAL A 16 20.63 51.36 11.77
C VAL A 16 21.22 51.36 10.36
N SER A 17 22.19 50.48 10.10
CA SER A 17 22.29 49.77 8.82
C SER A 17 23.06 48.45 8.98
N VAL A 18 22.72 47.53 8.08
CA VAL A 18 22.93 46.08 8.11
C VAL A 18 24.39 45.68 7.93
N GLY A 19 24.88 44.77 8.78
CA GLY A 19 25.99 43.85 8.46
C GLY A 19 27.39 44.23 8.95
N ARG A 20 28.01 43.27 9.66
CA ARG A 20 29.41 43.16 10.13
C ARG A 20 29.76 43.79 11.49
N ILE A 21 30.13 42.92 12.42
CA ILE A 21 30.76 43.22 13.71
C ILE A 21 32.25 43.50 13.49
N VAL A 22 32.76 44.61 14.02
CA VAL A 22 34.19 44.95 14.10
C VAL A 22 34.60 44.92 15.58
N TYR A 23 35.75 44.29 15.89
CA TYR A 23 36.36 44.22 17.22
C TYR A 23 36.83 45.62 17.70
N ILE A 24 36.66 45.93 18.99
CA ILE A 24 37.27 47.10 19.64
C ILE A 24 38.05 46.63 20.87
N ASP A 25 39.36 46.91 20.88
CA ASP A 25 40.29 46.73 22.00
C ASP A 25 40.09 47.81 23.09
N TRP A 26 40.33 47.45 24.35
CA TRP A 26 40.31 48.39 25.48
C TRP A 26 41.65 48.37 26.24
N VAL A 27 42.28 49.54 26.36
CA VAL A 27 43.52 49.80 27.10
C VAL A 27 43.22 50.68 28.32
N GLY A 28 43.61 50.20 29.53
CA GLY A 28 43.98 50.93 30.78
C GLY A 28 43.04 52.04 31.35
N GLN A 29 42.96 52.39 32.63
CA GLN A 29 43.58 52.06 33.92
C GLN A 29 42.82 52.89 35.00
N HIS A 30 42.87 52.48 36.28
CA HIS A 30 42.25 53.06 37.50
C HIS A 30 40.74 52.80 37.67
N SER A 31 40.22 52.24 38.76
CA SER A 31 40.55 52.39 40.19
C SER A 31 40.16 51.13 41.00
N ILE A 32 40.83 50.93 42.13
CA ILE A 32 41.15 49.62 42.75
C ILE A 32 40.18 49.20 43.89
N GLY A 33 39.12 49.95 44.19
CA GLY A 33 38.20 49.64 45.30
C GLY A 33 37.03 48.68 44.97
N LEU A 34 36.53 48.68 43.73
CA LEU A 34 35.43 47.80 43.28
C LEU A 34 35.93 46.44 42.74
N ARG A 35 37.26 46.25 42.70
CA ARG A 35 37.91 45.09 42.08
C ARG A 35 37.93 43.82 42.91
N CYS A 36 37.54 43.81 44.19
CA CYS A 36 37.51 42.54 44.95
C CYS A 36 36.13 41.87 44.86
N GLU A 37 35.03 42.62 44.97
CA GLU A 37 33.68 42.05 44.82
C GLU A 37 33.30 41.84 43.35
N ALA A 38 33.67 42.77 42.45
CA ALA A 38 33.42 42.58 41.02
C ALA A 38 34.32 41.49 40.42
N LYS A 39 35.51 41.21 40.96
CA LYS A 39 36.39 40.13 40.48
C LYS A 39 35.99 38.77 41.02
N LEU A 40 35.40 38.68 42.21
CA LEU A 40 34.75 37.45 42.66
C LEU A 40 33.47 37.15 41.85
N LEU A 41 32.70 38.18 41.48
CA LEU A 41 31.56 38.05 40.56
C LEU A 41 32.00 37.77 39.11
N LEU A 42 33.02 38.43 38.57
CA LEU A 42 33.56 38.21 37.23
C LEU A 42 34.33 36.90 37.09
N ASP A 43 35.06 36.44 38.12
CA ASP A 43 35.69 35.10 38.12
C ASP A 43 34.63 33.98 38.27
N SER A 44 33.48 34.27 38.90
CA SER A 44 32.32 33.35 38.89
C SER A 44 31.60 33.31 37.54
N VAL A 45 31.60 34.43 36.79
CA VAL A 45 30.94 34.57 35.48
C VAL A 45 31.85 34.09 34.33
N GLN A 46 33.18 34.27 34.42
CA GLN A 46 34.14 33.82 33.40
C GLN A 46 34.42 32.32 33.43
N LYS A 47 34.33 31.64 34.59
CA LYS A 47 34.47 30.17 34.64
C LYS A 47 33.35 29.41 33.93
N HIS A 48 32.18 30.02 33.72
CA HIS A 48 31.03 29.39 33.08
C HIS A 48 30.86 29.70 31.58
N HIS A 49 31.63 30.63 31.00
CA HIS A 49 31.51 31.01 29.58
C HIS A 49 32.14 30.04 28.56
N PRO A 50 33.29 29.38 28.80
CA PRO A 50 33.87 28.46 27.83
C PRO A 50 32.98 27.24 27.57
N TYR A 51 32.37 26.69 28.62
CA TYR A 51 31.48 25.53 28.55
C TYR A 51 30.22 25.80 27.72
N ARG A 52 29.60 26.97 27.87
CA ARG A 52 28.38 27.34 27.14
C ARG A 52 28.61 27.56 25.64
N VAL A 53 29.76 28.12 25.27
CA VAL A 53 30.16 28.28 23.86
C VAL A 53 30.43 26.91 23.21
N LEU A 54 31.08 26.00 23.95
CA LEU A 54 31.28 24.62 23.52
C LEU A 54 29.96 23.84 23.38
N GLU A 55 29.00 24.04 24.30
CA GLU A 55 27.64 23.47 24.20
C GLU A 55 26.92 23.92 22.92
N GLU A 56 26.90 25.23 22.66
CA GLU A 56 26.27 25.80 21.46
C GLU A 56 26.95 25.31 20.18
N HIS A 57 28.28 25.18 20.20
CA HIS A 57 29.04 24.62 19.10
C HIS A 57 28.65 23.16 18.81
N PHE A 58 28.62 22.30 19.83
CA PHE A 58 28.19 20.91 19.67
C PHE A 58 26.73 20.81 19.21
N ILE A 59 25.82 21.61 19.76
CA ILE A 59 24.41 21.62 19.33
C ILE A 59 24.29 22.01 17.84
N SER A 60 25.07 22.98 17.38
CA SER A 60 25.11 23.39 15.97
C SER A 60 25.64 22.27 15.06
N LEU A 61 26.72 21.60 15.46
CA LEU A 61 27.27 20.45 14.74
C LEU A 61 26.25 19.31 14.65
N LEU A 62 25.56 18.99 15.75
CA LEU A 62 24.55 17.93 15.78
C LEU A 62 23.36 18.21 14.86
N ARG A 63 22.97 19.48 14.70
CA ARG A 63 21.89 19.89 13.78
C ARG A 63 22.29 19.84 12.31
N SER A 64 23.58 19.97 12.00
CA SER A 64 24.10 19.96 10.62
C SER A 64 24.56 18.57 10.15
N CYS A 65 24.67 17.59 11.04
CA CYS A 65 25.04 16.21 10.70
C CYS A 65 23.98 15.51 9.85
N LYS A 66 24.37 15.01 8.68
CA LYS A 66 23.50 14.25 7.75
C LYS A 66 23.86 12.77 7.62
N THR A 67 25.00 12.34 8.17
CA THR A 67 25.50 10.96 8.06
C THR A 67 25.84 10.38 9.43
N ALA A 68 25.67 9.06 9.58
CA ALA A 68 25.96 8.37 10.82
C ALA A 68 27.45 8.44 11.19
N GLU A 69 28.35 8.34 10.22
CA GLU A 69 29.80 8.43 10.44
C GLU A 69 30.24 9.78 11.01
N LEU A 70 29.67 10.87 10.50
CA LEU A 70 29.97 12.21 11.00
C LEU A 70 29.41 12.37 12.42
N LEU A 71 28.22 11.85 12.69
CA LEU A 71 27.61 11.88 14.01
C LEU A 71 28.41 11.07 15.04
N GLN A 72 29.00 9.93 14.67
CA GLN A 72 29.91 9.18 15.53
C GLN A 72 31.17 9.97 15.88
N LYS A 73 31.76 10.67 14.91
CA LYS A 73 32.92 11.54 15.13
C LYS A 73 32.59 12.68 16.10
N VAL A 74 31.43 13.32 15.93
CA VAL A 74 30.95 14.38 16.83
C VAL A 74 30.65 13.80 18.22
N GLN A 75 30.05 12.61 18.32
CA GLN A 75 29.82 11.93 19.59
C GLN A 75 31.13 11.60 20.32
N ALA A 76 32.16 11.12 19.60
CA ALA A 76 33.47 10.89 20.18
C ALA A 76 34.07 12.19 20.76
N GLN A 77 33.91 13.32 20.06
CA GLN A 77 34.33 14.63 20.57
C GLN A 77 33.52 15.08 21.81
N ILE A 78 32.21 14.82 21.84
CA ILE A 78 31.36 15.11 23.00
C ILE A 78 31.81 14.30 24.22
N ILE A 79 32.19 13.03 24.02
CA ILE A 79 32.71 12.14 25.08
C ILE A 79 34.07 12.64 25.59
N THR A 80 35.01 12.94 24.69
CA THR A 80 36.37 13.38 25.09
C THR A 80 36.36 14.72 25.83
N HIS A 81 35.41 15.60 25.52
CA HIS A 81 35.23 16.88 26.21
C HIS A 81 34.31 16.79 27.44
N GLY A 82 33.82 15.59 27.79
CA GLY A 82 33.02 15.35 29.00
C GLY A 82 31.54 15.80 28.93
N PHE A 83 31.03 16.12 27.74
CA PHE A 83 29.64 16.60 27.54
C PHE A 83 28.62 15.47 27.34
N GLN A 84 29.02 14.20 27.46
CA GLN A 84 28.14 13.05 27.23
C GLN A 84 26.92 12.99 28.17
N HIS A 85 27.02 13.55 29.38
CA HIS A 85 25.92 13.66 30.34
C HIS A 85 25.39 15.09 30.49
N ASN A 86 25.67 15.96 29.52
CA ASN A 86 25.22 17.35 29.56
C ASN A 86 23.74 17.45 29.20
N GLU A 87 22.98 18.20 30.01
CA GLU A 87 21.52 18.32 29.93
C GLU A 87 21.03 18.99 28.63
N TYR A 88 21.88 19.77 27.96
CA TYR A 88 21.56 20.46 26.71
C TYR A 88 22.07 19.73 25.47
N VAL A 89 23.24 19.12 25.54
CA VAL A 89 23.87 18.42 24.40
C VAL A 89 23.23 17.04 24.19
N ALA A 90 22.97 16.27 25.26
CA ALA A 90 22.47 14.91 25.15
C ALA A 90 21.10 14.78 24.44
N PRO A 91 20.07 15.63 24.70
CA PRO A 91 18.81 15.58 23.97
C PRO A 91 18.95 15.88 22.47
N ASN A 92 19.87 16.77 22.10
CA ASN A 92 20.15 17.09 20.69
C ASN A 92 20.87 15.92 20.00
N LEU A 93 21.75 15.22 20.71
CA LEU A 93 22.43 14.03 20.19
C LEU A 93 21.45 12.87 19.97
N VAL A 94 20.52 12.63 20.91
CA VAL A 94 19.42 11.67 20.72
C VAL A 94 18.57 12.04 19.51
N SER A 95 18.22 13.32 19.35
CA SER A 95 17.41 13.80 18.23
C SER A 95 18.13 13.63 16.88
N ALA A 96 19.44 13.83 16.85
CA ALA A 96 20.26 13.61 15.65
C ALA A 96 20.30 12.12 15.27
N TRP A 97 20.50 11.22 16.24
CA TRP A 97 20.46 9.77 16.01
C TRP A 97 19.09 9.29 15.53
N ALA A 98 18.01 9.79 16.14
CA ALA A 98 16.66 9.49 15.71
C ALA A 98 16.35 10.02 14.30
N GLY A 99 16.93 11.16 13.90
CA GLY A 99 16.82 11.70 12.55
C GLY A 99 17.45 10.80 11.47
N LEU A 100 18.45 10.00 11.84
CA LEU A 100 19.14 9.03 10.98
C LEU A 100 18.54 7.62 11.06
N LYS A 101 17.38 7.45 11.71
CA LYS A 101 16.72 6.14 11.92
C LYS A 101 17.62 5.11 12.62
N ARG A 102 18.46 5.55 13.56
CA ARG A 102 19.38 4.72 14.36
C ARG A 102 19.01 4.80 15.84
N MET A 103 17.88 4.20 16.19
CA MET A 103 17.27 4.35 17.52
C MET A 103 17.95 3.49 18.60
N ASP A 104 18.65 2.44 18.18
CA ASP A 104 19.57 1.61 18.94
C ASP A 104 20.69 2.44 19.62
N TYR A 105 21.33 3.34 18.87
CA TYR A 105 22.37 4.23 19.43
C TYR A 105 21.79 5.27 20.39
N ALA A 106 20.64 5.85 20.05
CA ALA A 106 19.91 6.76 20.94
C ALA A 106 19.48 6.07 22.25
N ARG A 107 19.02 4.81 22.18
CA ARG A 107 18.67 3.98 23.34
C ARG A 107 19.87 3.75 24.24
N HIS A 108 20.99 3.35 23.65
CA HIS A 108 22.21 3.09 24.39
C HIS A 108 22.65 4.35 25.15
N LEU A 109 22.64 5.52 24.51
CA LEU A 109 22.99 6.77 25.17
C LEU A 109 22.02 7.12 26.32
N PHE A 110 20.73 6.87 26.14
CA PHE A 110 19.72 7.10 27.17
C PHE A 110 19.90 6.20 28.40
N ASP A 111 20.16 4.90 28.20
CA ASP A 111 20.30 3.95 29.31
C ASP A 111 21.57 4.17 30.15
N HIS A 112 22.62 4.73 29.55
CA HIS A 112 23.87 5.06 30.24
C HIS A 112 23.84 6.45 30.90
N PHE A 113 22.73 7.18 30.79
CA PHE A 113 22.58 8.50 31.43
C PHE A 113 22.12 8.33 32.89
N PRO A 114 22.92 8.76 33.90
CA PRO A 114 22.65 8.44 35.31
C PRO A 114 21.35 9.04 35.88
N ASP A 115 21.00 10.27 35.47
CA ASP A 115 19.78 10.98 35.89
C ASP A 115 19.13 11.71 34.70
N PRO A 116 18.34 11.02 33.86
CA PRO A 116 17.76 11.60 32.66
C PRO A 116 16.70 12.64 33.02
N LYS A 117 16.99 13.93 32.77
CA LYS A 117 16.03 15.03 32.90
C LYS A 117 14.92 14.96 31.85
N LEU A 118 13.82 15.68 32.10
CA LEU A 118 12.62 15.69 31.25
C LEU A 118 12.90 16.04 29.77
N ALA A 119 13.89 16.90 29.50
CA ALA A 119 14.29 17.25 28.13
C ALA A 119 14.82 16.05 27.35
N LEU A 120 15.60 15.18 28.00
CA LEU A 120 16.15 13.96 27.40
C LEU A 120 15.04 12.93 27.16
N TRP A 121 14.13 12.74 28.13
CA TRP A 121 12.94 11.90 27.94
C TRP A 121 12.10 12.34 26.74
N ASN A 122 11.77 13.63 26.64
CA ASN A 122 10.97 14.16 25.53
C ASN A 122 11.69 14.04 24.17
N ALA A 123 13.03 14.19 24.13
CA ALA A 123 13.81 13.95 22.92
C ALA A 123 13.78 12.47 22.50
N THR A 124 13.96 11.56 23.46
CA THR A 124 13.86 10.11 23.24
C THR A 124 12.48 9.70 22.76
N PHE A 125 11.40 10.18 23.40
CA PHE A 125 10.03 9.90 22.98
C PHE A 125 9.74 10.44 21.58
N ARG A 126 10.13 11.69 21.28
CA ARG A 126 10.02 12.21 19.91
C ARG A 126 10.78 11.35 18.90
N GLY A 127 11.96 10.88 19.27
CA GLY A 127 12.77 10.00 18.42
C GLY A 127 12.06 8.68 18.13
N TYR A 128 11.50 8.03 19.15
CA TYR A 128 10.75 6.78 18.99
C TYR A 128 9.45 6.98 18.20
N VAL A 129 8.66 8.02 18.52
CA VAL A 129 7.41 8.35 17.77
C VAL A 129 7.71 8.61 16.30
N ARG A 130 8.78 9.34 15.97
CA ARG A 130 9.18 9.62 14.57
C ARG A 130 9.60 8.37 13.80
N ASN A 131 10.10 7.35 14.50
CA ASN A 131 10.53 6.08 13.92
C ASN A 131 9.51 4.96 14.16
N GLU A 132 8.26 5.30 14.53
CA GLU A 132 7.12 4.38 14.67
C GLU A 132 7.24 3.28 15.75
N PHE A 133 8.15 3.48 16.70
CA PHE A 133 8.36 2.60 17.86
C PHE A 133 7.46 3.02 19.04
N TYR A 134 6.14 2.87 18.87
CA TYR A 134 5.14 3.38 19.82
C TYR A 134 5.09 2.58 21.14
N ARG A 135 5.34 1.26 21.08
CA ARG A 135 5.32 0.39 22.27
C ARG A 135 6.42 0.76 23.25
N GLU A 136 7.60 1.10 22.72
CA GLU A 136 8.76 1.53 23.49
C GLU A 136 8.47 2.83 24.25
N VAL A 137 7.76 3.78 23.64
CA VAL A 137 7.36 5.03 24.31
C VAL A 137 6.49 4.75 25.54
N ILE A 138 5.52 3.85 25.43
CA ILE A 138 4.61 3.49 26.52
C ILE A 138 5.36 2.71 27.61
N PHE A 139 6.24 1.78 27.24
CA PHE A 139 7.08 1.09 28.21
C PHE A 139 7.96 2.08 28.99
N LEU A 140 8.54 3.04 28.29
CA LEU A 140 9.45 4.03 28.88
C LEU A 140 8.75 5.10 29.69
N SER A 141 7.51 5.46 29.37
CA SER A 141 6.71 6.33 30.25
C SER A 141 6.49 5.67 31.61
N GLY A 142 6.27 4.34 31.65
CA GLY A 142 6.25 3.56 32.87
C GLY A 142 7.56 3.60 33.66
N LYS A 143 8.72 3.55 32.99
CA LYS A 143 10.05 3.70 33.62
C LYS A 143 10.24 5.12 34.17
N MET A 144 9.87 6.15 33.42
CA MET A 144 9.94 7.56 33.84
C MET A 144 9.18 7.80 35.15
N LYS A 145 7.99 7.20 35.27
CA LYS A 145 7.17 7.23 36.47
C LYS A 145 7.82 6.55 37.68
N ARG A 146 8.45 5.39 37.49
CA ARG A 146 9.18 4.69 38.57
C ARG A 146 10.40 5.48 39.07
N MET A 147 10.94 6.37 38.24
CA MET A 147 12.04 7.28 38.60
C MET A 147 11.54 8.61 39.18
N ASP A 148 10.24 8.74 39.46
CA ASP A 148 9.58 9.94 40.01
C ASP A 148 9.78 11.23 39.16
N VAL A 149 10.02 11.07 37.85
CA VAL A 149 10.12 12.20 36.92
C VAL A 149 8.71 12.57 36.45
N ARG A 150 8.24 13.77 36.82
CA ARG A 150 6.89 14.23 36.48
C ARG A 150 6.76 14.63 35.00
N PRO A 151 5.79 14.06 34.25
CA PRO A 151 5.48 14.51 32.90
C PRO A 151 4.97 15.95 32.87
N ASN A 152 5.14 16.63 31.73
CA ASN A 152 4.55 17.95 31.48
C ASN A 152 3.60 17.93 30.26
N CYS A 153 3.06 19.10 29.91
CA CYS A 153 2.17 19.29 28.76
C CYS A 153 2.78 18.90 27.40
N PHE A 154 4.10 18.73 27.28
CA PHE A 154 4.77 18.24 26.06
C PHE A 154 5.05 16.74 26.09
N THR A 155 5.08 16.13 27.27
CA THR A 155 5.29 14.68 27.43
C THR A 155 4.00 13.91 27.17
N PHE A 156 2.89 14.37 27.73
CA PHE A 156 1.59 13.68 27.60
C PHE A 156 1.16 13.45 26.14
N PRO A 157 1.23 14.43 25.22
CA PRO A 157 0.86 14.21 23.83
C PRO A 157 1.71 13.14 23.13
N LEU A 158 3.01 13.01 23.46
CA LEU A 158 3.88 11.99 22.86
C LEU A 158 3.48 10.57 23.27
N VAL A 159 3.17 10.40 24.55
CA VAL A 159 2.74 9.10 25.11
C VAL A 159 1.32 8.77 24.62
N LEU A 160 0.38 9.71 24.72
CA LEU A 160 -1.01 9.53 24.29
C LEU A 160 -1.11 9.25 22.78
N LYS A 161 -0.34 9.95 21.94
CA LYS A 161 -0.27 9.66 20.50
C LYS A 161 0.22 8.24 20.23
N SER A 162 1.19 7.76 21.03
CA SER A 162 1.66 6.38 20.94
C SER A 162 0.55 5.40 21.35
N CYS A 163 -0.21 5.71 22.41
CA CYS A 163 -1.37 4.91 22.83
C CYS A 163 -2.44 4.82 21.73
N ALA A 164 -2.81 5.96 21.10
CA ALA A 164 -3.76 5.98 20.00
C ALA A 164 -3.28 5.12 18.82
N LYS A 165 -2.00 5.21 18.45
CA LYS A 165 -1.44 4.47 17.29
C LYS A 165 -1.41 2.96 17.45
N ILE A 166 -1.22 2.45 18.66
CA ILE A 166 -1.27 1.00 18.92
C ILE A 166 -2.58 0.54 19.56
N SER A 167 -3.59 1.41 19.61
CA SER A 167 -4.89 1.15 20.27
C SER A 167 -4.76 0.70 21.74
N ALA A 168 -3.75 1.22 22.46
CA ALA A 168 -3.52 0.95 23.88
C ALA A 168 -4.44 1.83 24.75
N PHE A 169 -5.73 1.47 24.77
CA PHE A 169 -6.78 2.26 25.41
C PHE A 169 -6.61 2.35 26.93
N VAL A 170 -6.29 1.23 27.59
CA VAL A 170 -6.15 1.15 29.07
C VAL A 170 -5.01 2.05 29.55
N GLU A 171 -3.87 1.99 28.88
CA GLU A 171 -2.73 2.86 29.15
C GLU A 171 -3.08 4.32 28.88
N GLY A 172 -3.86 4.60 27.82
CA GLY A 172 -4.42 5.92 27.56
C GLY A 172 -5.24 6.49 28.71
N GLU A 173 -6.12 5.69 29.32
CA GLU A 173 -6.93 6.11 30.48
C GLU A 173 -6.08 6.34 31.74
N GLN A 174 -5.07 5.51 31.96
CA GLN A 174 -4.12 5.71 33.05
C GLN A 174 -3.38 7.04 32.91
N ILE A 175 -2.92 7.35 31.69
CA ILE A 175 -2.26 8.62 31.40
C ILE A 175 -3.23 9.80 31.54
N HIS A 176 -4.51 9.65 31.14
CA HIS A 176 -5.50 10.70 31.38
C HIS A 176 -5.70 10.99 32.88
N CYS A 177 -5.72 9.97 33.73
CA CYS A 177 -5.78 10.17 35.18
C CYS A 177 -4.55 10.95 35.70
N GLU A 178 -3.38 10.75 35.11
CA GLU A 178 -2.17 11.51 35.43
C GLU A 178 -2.24 12.96 34.94
N VAL A 179 -2.83 13.21 33.75
CA VAL A 179 -3.10 14.55 33.24
C VAL A 179 -3.97 15.35 34.23
N ILE A 180 -5.04 14.73 34.75
CA ILE A 180 -5.92 15.34 35.75
C ILE A 180 -5.15 15.62 37.04
N LYS A 181 -4.45 14.61 37.59
CA LYS A 181 -3.63 14.77 38.81
C LYS A 181 -2.52 15.82 38.68
N GLY A 182 -2.00 15.99 37.46
CA GLY A 182 -0.98 17.00 37.13
C GLY A 182 -1.53 18.40 36.87
N GLY A 183 -2.85 18.59 36.85
CA GLY A 183 -3.48 19.89 36.57
C GLY A 183 -3.39 20.32 35.11
N PHE A 184 -3.26 19.37 34.17
CA PHE A 184 -3.12 19.66 32.73
C PHE A 184 -4.43 19.46 31.95
N GLU A 185 -5.57 19.30 32.63
CA GLU A 185 -6.89 19.06 32.02
C GLU A 185 -7.34 20.17 31.07
N GLY A 186 -7.01 21.43 31.36
CA GLY A 186 -7.31 22.57 30.50
C GLY A 186 -6.30 22.81 29.36
N ASN A 187 -5.23 22.01 29.27
CA ASN A 187 -4.22 22.21 28.24
C ASN A 187 -4.71 21.73 26.87
N GLN A 188 -4.78 22.65 25.90
CA GLN A 188 -5.33 22.37 24.57
C GLN A 188 -4.61 21.22 23.84
N PHE A 189 -3.27 21.14 23.89
CA PHE A 189 -2.51 20.10 23.20
C PHE A 189 -2.71 18.71 23.81
N VAL A 190 -2.88 18.65 25.14
CA VAL A 190 -3.16 17.40 25.84
C VAL A 190 -4.60 16.96 25.57
N ALA A 191 -5.56 17.87 25.67
CA ALA A 191 -6.98 17.61 25.45
C ALA A 191 -7.27 17.10 24.04
N THR A 192 -6.69 17.69 22.99
CA THR A 192 -6.88 17.20 21.60
C THR A 192 -6.34 15.79 21.41
N THR A 193 -5.20 15.47 22.01
CA THR A 193 -4.62 14.11 21.93
C THR A 193 -5.43 13.11 22.76
N LEU A 194 -6.03 13.53 23.87
CA LEU A 194 -6.96 12.70 24.65
C LEU A 194 -8.23 12.38 23.87
N ILE A 195 -8.81 13.37 23.16
CA ILE A 195 -9.96 13.15 22.27
C ILE A 195 -9.64 12.06 21.24
N ASP A 196 -8.46 12.12 20.62
CA ASP A 196 -8.00 11.11 19.65
C ASP A 196 -7.91 9.70 20.27
N VAL A 197 -7.27 9.57 21.45
CA VAL A 197 -7.18 8.29 22.18
C VAL A 197 -8.56 7.71 22.50
N TYR A 198 -9.48 8.54 23.00
CA TYR A 198 -10.84 8.09 23.33
C TYR A 198 -11.66 7.75 22.08
N SER A 199 -11.42 8.46 20.97
CA SER A 199 -12.07 8.20 19.69
C SER A 199 -11.64 6.85 19.11
N VAL A 200 -10.33 6.56 19.10
CA VAL A 200 -9.79 5.25 18.69
C VAL A 200 -10.30 4.13 19.60
N GLY A 201 -10.39 4.41 20.90
CA GLY A 201 -10.99 3.49 21.89
C GLY A 201 -12.50 3.31 21.78
N ARG A 202 -13.18 3.93 20.79
CA ARG A 202 -14.64 3.96 20.61
C ARG A 202 -15.42 4.46 21.84
N ALA A 203 -14.77 5.17 22.75
CA ALA A 203 -15.34 5.75 23.96
C ALA A 203 -15.72 7.22 23.72
N ILE A 204 -16.57 7.46 22.71
CA ILE A 204 -16.87 8.81 22.22
C ILE A 204 -17.50 9.73 23.29
N GLY A 205 -18.24 9.16 24.25
CA GLY A 205 -18.78 9.92 25.38
C GLY A 205 -17.69 10.50 26.29
N SER A 206 -16.58 9.78 26.49
CA SER A 206 -15.42 10.28 27.24
C SER A 206 -14.66 11.34 26.44
N ALA A 207 -14.49 11.14 25.12
CA ALA A 207 -13.94 12.15 24.24
C ALA A 207 -14.76 13.45 24.28
N TYR A 208 -16.09 13.35 24.24
CA TYR A 208 -16.99 14.51 24.30
C TYR A 208 -16.89 15.25 25.65
N LYS A 209 -16.73 14.54 26.77
CA LYS A 209 -16.49 15.16 28.08
C LYS A 209 -15.20 15.99 28.10
N VAL A 210 -14.11 15.45 27.54
CA VAL A 210 -12.84 16.18 27.40
C VAL A 210 -13.04 17.41 26.52
N PHE A 211 -13.71 17.26 25.38
CA PHE A 211 -14.00 18.35 24.45
C PHE A 211 -14.83 19.49 25.06
N VAL A 212 -15.88 19.15 25.82
CA VAL A 212 -16.71 20.16 26.49
C VAL A 212 -15.95 20.87 27.60
N GLY A 213 -15.08 20.16 28.32
CA GLY A 213 -14.25 20.71 29.39
C GLY A 213 -13.13 21.66 28.94
N MET A 214 -12.85 21.75 27.63
CA MET A 214 -11.87 22.71 27.09
C MET A 214 -12.39 24.15 27.24
N LEU A 215 -11.58 25.03 27.85
CA LEU A 215 -11.88 26.46 28.00
C LEU A 215 -11.99 27.18 26.65
N GLU A 216 -11.09 26.84 25.73
CA GLU A 216 -11.08 27.32 24.35
C GLU A 216 -10.89 26.14 23.41
N ARG A 217 -11.78 26.00 22.43
CA ARG A 217 -11.76 24.93 21.44
C ARG A 217 -11.21 25.48 20.13
N ASN A 218 -9.96 25.15 19.84
CA ASN A 218 -9.36 25.47 18.55
C ASN A 218 -9.90 24.55 17.44
N VAL A 219 -9.62 24.89 16.18
CA VAL A 219 -10.07 24.11 15.01
C VAL A 219 -9.65 22.64 15.12
N VAL A 220 -8.45 22.35 15.62
CA VAL A 220 -7.94 20.98 15.82
C VAL A 220 -8.83 20.18 16.77
N ALA A 221 -9.34 20.77 17.85
CA ALA A 221 -10.25 20.08 18.77
C ALA A 221 -11.59 19.71 18.11
N TRP A 222 -12.16 20.61 17.31
CA TRP A 222 -13.37 20.33 16.54
C TRP A 222 -13.14 19.22 15.53
N THR A 223 -12.05 19.29 14.78
CA THR A 223 -11.59 18.28 13.81
C THR A 223 -11.42 16.90 14.47
N SER A 224 -10.73 16.82 15.61
CA SER A 224 -10.56 15.56 16.35
C SER A 224 -11.89 15.00 16.85
N MET A 225 -12.80 15.84 17.36
CA MET A 225 -14.10 15.38 17.87
C MET A 225 -15.00 14.85 16.74
N ILE A 226 -15.05 15.56 15.61
CA ILE A 226 -15.84 15.18 14.43
C ILE A 226 -15.30 13.89 13.80
N SER A 227 -13.98 13.80 13.61
CA SER A 227 -13.31 12.57 13.16
C SER A 227 -13.64 11.40 14.09
N GLY A 228 -13.66 11.63 15.41
CA GLY A 228 -14.03 10.60 16.37
C GLY A 228 -15.46 10.07 16.24
N TYR A 229 -16.44 10.93 15.97
CA TYR A 229 -17.81 10.50 15.70
C TYR A 229 -17.93 9.73 14.37
N ILE A 230 -17.20 10.15 13.33
CA ILE A 230 -17.13 9.42 12.05
C ILE A 230 -16.55 8.02 12.25
N LEU A 231 -15.44 7.88 12.98
CA LEU A 231 -14.85 6.58 13.34
C LEU A 231 -15.81 5.68 14.14
N CYS A 232 -16.73 6.28 14.90
CA CYS A 232 -17.79 5.56 15.62
C CYS A 232 -19.05 5.35 14.78
N ASN A 233 -19.02 5.67 13.48
CA ASN A 233 -20.12 5.57 12.52
C ASN A 233 -21.37 6.41 12.87
N ASP A 234 -21.20 7.52 13.59
CA ASP A 234 -22.26 8.48 13.93
C ASP A 234 -22.06 9.80 13.16
N VAL A 235 -22.26 9.73 11.85
CA VAL A 235 -22.14 10.89 10.96
C VAL A 235 -23.23 11.94 11.20
N VAL A 236 -24.37 11.55 11.78
CA VAL A 236 -25.45 12.49 12.10
C VAL A 236 -25.00 13.46 13.19
N PHE A 237 -24.39 12.95 14.26
CA PHE A 237 -23.88 13.82 15.32
C PHE A 237 -22.62 14.56 14.88
N ALA A 238 -21.74 13.92 14.10
CA ALA A 238 -20.60 14.58 13.45
C ALA A 238 -21.05 15.80 12.64
N ARG A 239 -22.14 15.65 11.86
CA ARG A 239 -22.72 16.74 11.07
C ARG A 239 -23.25 17.89 11.93
N ARG A 240 -23.91 17.58 13.05
CA ARG A 240 -24.36 18.62 13.99
C ARG A 240 -23.19 19.39 14.59
N LEU A 241 -22.11 18.71 14.98
CA LEU A 241 -20.90 19.37 15.48
C LEU A 241 -20.22 20.21 14.40
N PHE A 242 -20.19 19.72 13.16
CA PHE A 242 -19.70 20.46 12.02
C PHE A 242 -20.50 21.75 11.80
N ASP A 243 -21.83 21.70 11.86
CA ASP A 243 -22.68 22.88 11.72
C ASP A 243 -22.54 23.85 12.92
N LEU A 244 -22.13 23.38 14.10
CA LEU A 244 -21.84 24.21 15.28
C LEU A 244 -20.42 24.80 15.31
N ALA A 245 -19.50 24.28 14.50
CA ALA A 245 -18.11 24.74 14.51
C ALA A 245 -18.03 26.22 14.07
N PRO A 246 -17.37 27.09 14.86
CA PRO A 246 -17.31 28.53 14.59
C PRO A 246 -16.49 28.84 13.34
N GLU A 247 -15.40 28.09 13.13
CA GLU A 247 -14.55 28.16 11.94
C GLU A 247 -14.46 26.76 11.33
N ARG A 248 -14.54 26.69 10.00
CA ARG A 248 -14.47 25.44 9.24
C ARG A 248 -13.39 25.58 8.18
N ASP A 249 -12.20 25.12 8.51
CA ASP A 249 -11.10 25.03 7.55
C ASP A 249 -11.33 23.87 6.57
N VAL A 250 -10.56 23.85 5.48
CA VAL A 250 -10.68 22.85 4.42
C VAL A 250 -10.52 21.42 4.96
N VAL A 251 -9.68 21.24 5.98
CA VAL A 251 -9.48 19.94 6.65
C VAL A 251 -10.79 19.43 7.26
N LEU A 252 -11.51 20.27 7.98
CA LEU A 252 -12.77 19.88 8.60
C LEU A 252 -13.86 19.54 7.58
N TRP A 253 -13.93 20.29 6.47
CA TRP A 253 -14.82 19.95 5.35
C TRP A 253 -14.49 18.59 4.75
N ASN A 254 -13.20 18.33 4.48
CA ASN A 254 -12.74 17.06 3.88
C ASN A 254 -13.02 15.86 4.79
N ILE A 255 -12.89 16.02 6.11
CA ILE A 255 -13.24 14.97 7.08
C ILE A 255 -14.73 14.63 6.99
N MET A 256 -15.61 15.63 6.97
CA MET A 256 -17.04 15.37 6.85
C MET A 256 -17.42 14.75 5.50
N VAL A 257 -16.82 15.19 4.39
CA VAL A 257 -17.01 14.57 3.07
C VAL A 257 -16.56 13.11 3.11
N SER A 258 -15.38 12.83 3.68
CA SER A 258 -14.87 11.46 3.83
C SER A 258 -15.80 10.59 4.67
N GLY A 259 -16.36 11.13 5.77
CA GLY A 259 -17.31 10.39 6.60
C GLY A 259 -18.60 10.01 5.87
N TYR A 260 -19.12 10.85 4.98
CA TYR A 260 -20.26 10.48 4.13
C TYR A 260 -19.88 9.42 3.07
N ILE A 261 -18.67 9.52 2.50
CA ILE A 261 -18.15 8.52 1.55
C ILE A 261 -18.01 7.15 2.22
N GLU A 262 -17.49 7.08 3.44
CA GLU A 262 -17.31 5.83 4.20
C GLU A 262 -18.63 5.13 4.53
N ILE A 263 -19.71 5.89 4.74
CA ILE A 263 -21.07 5.35 4.92
C ILE A 263 -21.72 4.97 3.57
N GLY A 264 -21.16 5.41 2.44
CA GLY A 264 -21.69 5.19 1.10
C GLY A 264 -22.74 6.20 0.65
N ASP A 265 -23.00 7.26 1.42
CA ASP A 265 -23.93 8.34 1.04
C ASP A 265 -23.23 9.37 0.14
N MET A 266 -23.06 8.99 -1.13
CA MET A 266 -22.39 9.84 -2.12
C MET A 266 -23.18 11.11 -2.47
N ALA A 267 -24.50 11.10 -2.30
CA ALA A 267 -25.33 12.27 -2.56
C ALA A 267 -25.09 13.36 -1.50
N ALA A 268 -25.06 12.98 -0.22
CA ALA A 268 -24.72 13.91 0.86
C ALA A 268 -23.26 14.37 0.77
N ALA A 269 -22.33 13.47 0.43
CA ALA A 269 -20.93 13.82 0.21
C ALA A 269 -20.78 14.87 -0.89
N ARG A 270 -21.41 14.66 -2.07
CA ARG A 270 -21.38 15.61 -3.20
C ARG A 270 -21.99 16.95 -2.82
N LYS A 271 -23.16 16.93 -2.18
CA LYS A 271 -23.82 18.16 -1.72
C LYS A 271 -22.95 18.98 -0.76
N LEU A 272 -22.25 18.31 0.15
CA LEU A 272 -21.34 18.98 1.08
C LEU A 272 -20.09 19.51 0.37
N PHE A 273 -19.53 18.74 -0.56
CA PHE A 273 -18.42 19.13 -1.40
C PHE A 273 -18.76 20.37 -2.25
N ASP A 274 -19.95 20.43 -2.85
CA ASP A 274 -20.44 21.57 -3.63
C ASP A 274 -20.71 22.82 -2.78
N ALA A 275 -20.94 22.65 -1.47
CA ALA A 275 -21.10 23.75 -0.52
C ALA A 275 -19.78 24.33 0.02
N MET A 276 -18.63 23.69 -0.27
CA MET A 276 -17.33 24.17 0.20
C MET A 276 -16.99 25.56 -0.36
N PRO A 277 -16.64 26.55 0.48
CA PRO A 277 -16.28 27.89 0.02
C PRO A 277 -15.01 27.92 -0.83
N TYR A 278 -14.04 27.07 -0.47
CA TYR A 278 -12.77 26.90 -1.16
C TYR A 278 -12.42 25.42 -1.18
N ARG A 279 -11.95 24.93 -2.34
CA ARG A 279 -11.56 23.54 -2.56
C ARG A 279 -10.09 23.52 -2.96
N ASP A 280 -9.30 22.79 -2.20
CA ASP A 280 -7.93 22.45 -2.60
C ASP A 280 -7.91 21.13 -3.40
N VAL A 281 -6.76 20.78 -3.96
CA VAL A 281 -6.59 19.55 -4.73
C VAL A 281 -6.90 18.29 -3.89
N MET A 282 -6.69 18.34 -2.57
CA MET A 282 -7.07 17.26 -1.66
C MET A 282 -8.59 17.06 -1.62
N SER A 283 -9.35 18.14 -1.52
CA SER A 283 -10.82 18.12 -1.51
C SER A 283 -11.35 17.38 -2.74
N TRP A 284 -10.84 17.74 -3.93
CA TRP A 284 -11.21 17.09 -5.19
C TRP A 284 -10.82 15.61 -5.22
N ASN A 285 -9.59 15.29 -4.82
CA ASN A 285 -9.09 13.90 -4.79
C ASN A 285 -9.85 13.01 -3.80
N THR A 286 -10.27 13.54 -2.65
CA THR A 286 -11.11 12.82 -1.68
C THR A 286 -12.44 12.42 -2.32
N MET A 287 -13.11 13.36 -3.00
CA MET A 287 -14.38 13.08 -3.66
C MET A 287 -14.21 12.13 -4.86
N LEU A 288 -13.13 12.29 -5.65
CA LEU A 288 -12.79 11.43 -6.77
C LEU A 288 -12.57 9.98 -6.32
N ASN A 289 -11.78 9.76 -5.27
CA ASN A 289 -11.56 8.44 -4.69
C ASN A 289 -12.86 7.86 -4.11
N GLY A 290 -13.75 8.69 -3.56
CA GLY A 290 -15.06 8.25 -3.09
C GLY A 290 -15.92 7.68 -4.21
N TYR A 291 -15.98 8.34 -5.37
CA TYR A 291 -16.67 7.81 -6.55
C TYR A 291 -16.01 6.56 -7.10
N ALA A 292 -14.67 6.55 -7.18
CA ALA A 292 -13.90 5.38 -7.61
C ALA A 292 -14.18 4.14 -6.76
N ASN A 293 -14.14 4.28 -5.43
CA ASN A 293 -14.37 3.17 -4.49
C ASN A 293 -15.81 2.66 -4.49
N ASN A 294 -16.78 3.55 -4.75
CA ASN A 294 -18.19 3.19 -4.84
C ASN A 294 -18.61 2.70 -6.24
N GLY A 295 -17.68 2.64 -7.19
CA GLY A 295 -17.88 2.10 -8.53
C GLY A 295 -18.63 3.01 -9.50
N ASP A 296 -18.88 4.27 -9.13
CA ASP A 296 -19.54 5.26 -9.99
C ASP A 296 -18.49 5.98 -10.85
N ILE A 297 -18.11 5.32 -11.94
CA ILE A 297 -17.08 5.85 -12.86
C ILE A 297 -17.56 7.08 -13.61
N GLU A 298 -18.84 7.16 -13.97
CA GLU A 298 -19.36 8.30 -14.73
C GLU A 298 -19.26 9.59 -13.90
N ALA A 299 -19.63 9.54 -12.61
CA ALA A 299 -19.46 10.67 -11.72
C ALA A 299 -17.97 10.97 -11.44
N CYS A 300 -17.12 9.94 -11.38
CA CYS A 300 -15.66 10.08 -11.23
C CYS A 300 -15.05 10.84 -12.41
N GLU A 301 -15.39 10.45 -13.65
CA GLU A 301 -14.95 11.12 -14.88
C GLU A 301 -15.42 12.58 -14.93
N GLN A 302 -16.71 12.83 -14.68
CA GLN A 302 -17.26 14.19 -14.67
C GLN A 302 -16.54 15.08 -13.66
N LEU A 303 -16.32 14.58 -12.44
CA LEU A 303 -15.62 15.32 -11.41
C LEU A 303 -14.16 15.59 -11.81
N PHE A 304 -13.47 14.62 -12.42
CA PHE A 304 -12.10 14.80 -12.92
C PHE A 304 -12.00 15.89 -14.00
N GLU A 305 -13.00 15.98 -14.88
CA GLU A 305 -13.06 17.03 -15.89
C GLU A 305 -13.33 18.43 -15.29
N GLU A 306 -14.06 18.51 -14.18
CA GLU A 306 -14.30 19.77 -13.44
C GLU A 306 -13.06 20.26 -12.67
N MET A 307 -12.05 19.41 -12.43
CA MET A 307 -10.87 19.76 -11.62
C MET A 307 -10.03 20.87 -12.26
N PRO A 308 -9.81 22.00 -11.58
CA PRO A 308 -8.98 23.10 -12.10
C PRO A 308 -7.49 22.75 -12.21
N GLU A 309 -6.99 22.01 -11.22
CA GLU A 309 -5.61 21.54 -11.15
C GLU A 309 -5.60 20.04 -10.87
N ARG A 310 -4.83 19.31 -11.66
CA ARG A 310 -4.71 17.84 -11.57
C ARG A 310 -3.29 17.49 -11.17
N ASN A 311 -3.16 16.56 -10.25
CA ASN A 311 -1.86 16.00 -9.87
C ASN A 311 -1.83 14.49 -10.08
N VAL A 312 -0.72 13.85 -9.73
CA VAL A 312 -0.55 12.39 -9.89
C VAL A 312 -1.62 11.60 -9.15
N PHE A 313 -2.13 12.10 -8.02
CA PHE A 313 -3.21 11.45 -7.27
C PHE A 313 -4.56 11.54 -8.00
N SER A 314 -4.86 12.67 -8.65
CA SER A 314 -6.07 12.83 -9.46
C SER A 314 -6.07 11.83 -10.62
N TRP A 315 -4.95 11.74 -11.35
CA TRP A 315 -4.79 10.80 -12.45
C TRP A 315 -4.85 9.33 -11.99
N ASN A 316 -4.18 9.00 -10.88
CA ASN A 316 -4.20 7.66 -10.32
C ASN A 316 -5.58 7.27 -9.78
N GLY A 317 -6.36 8.21 -9.24
CA GLY A 317 -7.74 7.98 -8.81
C GLY A 317 -8.62 7.57 -9.99
N LEU A 318 -8.54 8.28 -11.11
CA LEU A 318 -9.28 7.96 -12.33
C LEU A 318 -8.81 6.64 -12.96
N ILE A 319 -7.50 6.46 -13.14
CA ILE A 319 -6.92 5.23 -13.69
C ILE A 319 -7.26 4.01 -12.82
N GLY A 320 -7.17 4.16 -11.50
CA GLY A 320 -7.54 3.13 -10.53
C GLY A 320 -9.03 2.77 -10.62
N ALA A 321 -9.92 3.76 -10.76
CA ALA A 321 -11.35 3.52 -10.91
C ALA A 321 -11.67 2.60 -12.11
N TYR A 322 -11.08 2.89 -13.28
CA TYR A 322 -11.24 2.03 -14.46
C TYR A 322 -10.66 0.63 -14.24
N ALA A 323 -9.48 0.53 -13.63
CA ALA A 323 -8.84 -0.75 -13.36
C ALA A 323 -9.69 -1.63 -12.43
N HIS A 324 -10.31 -1.05 -11.39
CA HIS A 324 -11.18 -1.76 -10.45
C HIS A 324 -12.46 -2.28 -11.10
N LYS A 325 -13.06 -1.54 -12.04
CA LYS A 325 -14.26 -2.00 -12.79
C LYS A 325 -13.92 -3.01 -13.90
N GLY A 326 -12.65 -3.15 -14.26
CA GLY A 326 -12.22 -4.03 -15.34
C GLY A 326 -12.15 -3.37 -16.73
N CYS A 327 -12.28 -2.05 -16.78
CA CYS A 327 -12.22 -1.22 -17.98
C CYS A 327 -10.74 -0.94 -18.37
N PHE A 328 -10.01 -1.98 -18.77
CA PHE A 328 -8.56 -1.88 -19.01
C PHE A 328 -8.20 -1.04 -20.24
N PHE A 329 -9.09 -0.92 -21.22
CA PHE A 329 -8.84 -0.10 -22.39
C PHE A 329 -8.79 1.40 -22.02
N GLU A 330 -9.73 1.81 -21.16
CA GLU A 330 -9.84 3.16 -20.62
C GLU A 330 -8.66 3.51 -19.71
N VAL A 331 -8.10 2.53 -18.98
CA VAL A 331 -6.82 2.71 -18.24
C VAL A 331 -5.71 3.15 -19.19
N LEU A 332 -5.54 2.46 -20.32
CA LEU A 332 -4.50 2.80 -21.31
C LEU A 332 -4.79 4.16 -21.97
N GLY A 333 -6.05 4.45 -22.28
CA GLY A 333 -6.49 5.74 -22.80
C GLY A 333 -6.18 6.91 -21.86
N CYS A 334 -6.47 6.74 -20.57
CA CYS A 334 -6.17 7.75 -19.54
C CYS A 334 -4.67 7.95 -19.37
N PHE A 335 -3.88 6.88 -19.39
CA PHE A 335 -2.42 6.98 -19.34
C PHE A 335 -1.85 7.73 -20.55
N LYS A 336 -2.32 7.43 -21.77
CA LYS A 336 -1.95 8.19 -22.98
C LYS A 336 -2.31 9.67 -22.82
N ARG A 337 -3.51 9.97 -22.31
CA ARG A 337 -3.97 11.35 -22.06
C ARG A 337 -3.08 12.08 -21.05
N MET A 338 -2.70 11.41 -19.96
CA MET A 338 -1.78 11.93 -18.95
C MET A 338 -0.41 12.28 -19.55
N LEU A 339 0.11 11.42 -20.43
CA LEU A 339 1.39 11.65 -21.12
C LEU A 339 1.33 12.80 -22.14
N ILE A 340 0.22 12.92 -22.88
CA ILE A 340 0.02 14.00 -23.86
C ILE A 340 -0.11 15.36 -23.17
N ASP A 341 -0.83 15.42 -22.04
CA ASP A 341 -0.94 16.65 -21.24
C ASP A 341 0.43 17.10 -20.72
N GLY A 342 1.30 16.14 -20.35
CA GLY A 342 2.72 16.38 -20.06
C GLY A 342 2.99 17.20 -18.79
N LEU A 343 1.96 17.71 -18.11
CA LEU A 343 2.06 18.48 -16.87
C LEU A 343 2.37 17.61 -15.66
N VAL A 344 1.98 16.34 -15.69
CA VAL A 344 2.12 15.40 -14.57
C VAL A 344 2.86 14.15 -15.03
N VAL A 345 3.98 13.85 -14.37
CA VAL A 345 4.77 12.63 -14.65
C VAL A 345 4.16 11.44 -13.91
N PRO A 346 3.92 10.30 -14.58
CA PRO A 346 3.49 9.06 -13.95
C PRO A 346 4.45 8.59 -12.85
N ASN A 347 3.90 8.04 -11.76
CA ASN A 347 4.70 7.40 -10.71
C ASN A 347 4.66 5.87 -10.83
N ASP A 348 5.34 5.19 -9.91
CA ASP A 348 5.33 3.73 -9.80
C ASP A 348 3.92 3.14 -9.72
N ALA A 349 3.03 3.72 -8.92
CA ALA A 349 1.64 3.28 -8.81
C ALA A 349 0.87 3.40 -10.15
N THR A 350 1.10 4.49 -10.90
CA THR A 350 0.53 4.63 -12.25
C THR A 350 1.03 3.49 -13.16
N LEU A 351 2.35 3.29 -13.21
CA LEU A 351 2.98 2.30 -14.09
C LEU A 351 2.54 0.87 -13.76
N VAL A 352 2.44 0.51 -12.48
CA VAL A 352 1.96 -0.81 -12.03
C VAL A 352 0.54 -1.06 -12.54
N THR A 353 -0.34 -0.07 -12.43
CA THR A 353 -1.73 -0.20 -12.87
C THR A 353 -1.84 -0.33 -14.39
N VAL A 354 -1.05 0.46 -15.13
CA VAL A 354 -0.99 0.41 -16.60
C VAL A 354 -0.40 -0.91 -17.09
N LEU A 355 0.68 -1.40 -16.47
CA LEU A 355 1.28 -2.70 -16.80
C LEU A 355 0.31 -3.85 -16.52
N SER A 356 -0.45 -3.77 -15.41
CA SER A 356 -1.51 -4.74 -15.12
C SER A 356 -2.62 -4.71 -16.18
N ALA A 357 -3.00 -3.53 -16.68
CA ALA A 357 -3.94 -3.40 -17.79
C ALA A 357 -3.37 -4.02 -19.08
N CYS A 358 -2.09 -3.77 -19.41
CA CYS A 358 -1.43 -4.44 -20.54
C CYS A 358 -1.43 -5.96 -20.39
N ALA A 359 -1.14 -6.48 -19.19
CA ALA A 359 -1.14 -7.90 -18.90
C ALA A 359 -2.51 -8.56 -19.11
N ARG A 360 -3.59 -7.84 -18.76
CA ARG A 360 -4.98 -8.34 -18.91
C ARG A 360 -5.51 -8.24 -20.33
N LEU A 361 -5.03 -7.27 -21.10
CA LEU A 361 -5.40 -7.08 -22.50
C LEU A 361 -4.50 -7.85 -23.47
N GLY A 362 -3.36 -8.37 -23.00
CA GLY A 362 -2.32 -8.93 -23.88
C GLY A 362 -1.61 -7.87 -24.73
N ALA A 363 -1.60 -6.60 -24.31
CA ALA A 363 -1.01 -5.48 -25.04
C ALA A 363 0.52 -5.45 -24.85
N LEU A 364 1.21 -6.36 -25.53
CA LEU A 364 2.64 -6.61 -25.39
C LEU A 364 3.48 -5.41 -25.86
N ASP A 365 3.13 -4.76 -26.97
CA ASP A 365 3.97 -3.72 -27.54
C ASP A 365 3.90 -2.45 -26.70
N LEU A 366 2.69 -2.06 -26.28
CA LEU A 366 2.53 -1.02 -25.27
C LEU A 366 3.24 -1.39 -23.95
N GLY A 367 3.15 -2.65 -23.50
CA GLY A 367 3.88 -3.12 -22.31
C GLY A 367 5.39 -2.95 -22.41
N LYS A 368 6.00 -3.27 -23.56
CA LYS A 368 7.43 -3.04 -23.84
C LYS A 368 7.75 -1.55 -23.87
N TRP A 369 6.89 -0.74 -24.48
CA TRP A 369 7.07 0.71 -24.48
C TRP A 369 7.05 1.28 -23.06
N VAL A 370 6.09 0.85 -22.23
CA VAL A 370 5.99 1.25 -20.82
C VAL A 370 7.21 0.79 -20.02
N HIS A 371 7.76 -0.40 -20.30
CA HIS A 371 9.01 -0.85 -19.68
C HIS A 371 10.18 0.10 -19.99
N VAL A 372 10.39 0.45 -21.26
CA VAL A 372 11.43 1.39 -21.66
C VAL A 372 11.19 2.76 -21.03
N TYR A 373 9.94 3.25 -21.06
CA TYR A 373 9.57 4.52 -20.43
C TYR A 373 9.80 4.52 -18.91
N ALA A 374 9.45 3.46 -18.20
CA ALA A 374 9.71 3.32 -16.77
C ALA A 374 11.21 3.40 -16.46
N ALA A 375 12.06 2.81 -17.29
CA ALA A 375 13.50 2.90 -17.15
C ALA A 375 14.03 4.33 -17.38
N THR A 376 13.48 5.08 -18.35
CA THR A 376 13.92 6.45 -18.65
C THR A 376 13.56 7.45 -17.55
N ILE A 377 12.42 7.26 -16.88
CA ILE A 377 12.00 8.13 -15.76
C ILE A 377 12.54 7.67 -14.38
N GLY A 378 13.39 6.64 -14.35
CA GLY A 378 14.14 6.25 -13.15
C GLY A 378 13.53 5.12 -12.30
N PHE A 379 12.53 4.38 -12.81
CA PHE A 379 11.91 3.26 -12.10
C PHE A 379 12.55 1.90 -12.37
N LYS A 380 13.71 1.84 -13.03
CA LYS A 380 14.44 0.58 -13.32
C LYS A 380 14.71 -0.27 -12.07
N GLY A 381 14.92 0.34 -10.91
CA GLY A 381 15.17 -0.36 -9.63
C GLY A 381 13.94 -0.53 -8.73
N SER A 382 12.74 -0.13 -9.19
CA SER A 382 11.53 -0.25 -8.37
C SER A 382 11.06 -1.70 -8.34
N ILE A 383 10.99 -2.29 -7.13
CA ILE A 383 10.49 -3.67 -6.94
C ILE A 383 9.03 -3.80 -7.40
N TYR A 384 8.22 -2.76 -7.17
CA TYR A 384 6.80 -2.76 -7.56
C TYR A 384 6.63 -2.79 -9.08
N VAL A 385 7.40 -1.95 -9.80
CA VAL A 385 7.36 -1.92 -11.27
C VAL A 385 7.97 -3.20 -11.85
N GLY A 386 9.06 -3.72 -11.27
CA GLY A 386 9.66 -5.00 -11.66
C GLY A 386 8.68 -6.17 -11.55
N ASN A 387 7.96 -6.28 -10.43
CA ASN A 387 6.94 -7.31 -10.23
C ASN A 387 5.79 -7.18 -11.26
N ALA A 388 5.34 -5.96 -11.56
CA ALA A 388 4.32 -5.71 -12.57
C ALA A 388 4.79 -6.03 -14.00
N LEU A 389 6.06 -5.77 -14.32
CA LEU A 389 6.67 -6.13 -15.60
C LEU A 389 6.76 -7.64 -15.79
N ILE A 390 7.15 -8.38 -14.74
CA ILE A 390 7.19 -9.84 -14.76
C ILE A 390 5.79 -10.41 -15.03
N ASP A 391 4.75 -9.92 -14.32
CA ASP A 391 3.36 -10.34 -14.55
C ASP A 391 2.89 -10.03 -15.98
N MET A 392 3.20 -8.83 -16.47
CA MET A 392 2.85 -8.38 -17.82
C MET A 392 3.50 -9.26 -18.89
N TYR A 393 4.83 -9.46 -18.85
CA TYR A 393 5.51 -10.31 -19.82
C TYR A 393 5.05 -11.76 -19.75
N SER A 394 4.84 -12.29 -18.54
CA SER A 394 4.33 -13.65 -18.36
C SER A 394 2.94 -13.80 -18.98
N LYS A 395 1.99 -12.90 -18.72
CA LYS A 395 0.63 -13.00 -19.28
C LYS A 395 0.55 -12.70 -20.77
N CYS A 396 1.44 -11.85 -21.28
CA CYS A 396 1.55 -11.58 -22.72
C CYS A 396 2.28 -12.70 -23.49
N GLY A 397 2.70 -13.77 -22.83
CA GLY A 397 3.27 -14.94 -23.50
C GLY A 397 4.76 -14.89 -23.81
N VAL A 398 5.51 -13.96 -23.20
CA VAL A 398 6.95 -13.79 -23.45
C VAL A 398 7.73 -13.98 -22.15
N ILE A 399 7.79 -15.23 -21.69
CA ILE A 399 8.36 -15.60 -20.39
C ILE A 399 9.86 -15.31 -20.28
N GLU A 400 10.58 -15.30 -21.40
CA GLU A 400 12.01 -14.98 -21.46
C GLU A 400 12.28 -13.53 -21.02
N ASN A 401 11.43 -12.60 -21.44
CA ASN A 401 11.52 -11.20 -21.01
C ASN A 401 11.20 -11.04 -19.52
N ALA A 402 10.26 -11.83 -18.99
CA ALA A 402 9.99 -11.85 -17.56
C ALA A 402 11.22 -12.35 -16.76
N MET A 403 11.90 -13.37 -17.28
CA MET A 403 13.15 -13.88 -16.69
C MET A 403 14.31 -12.86 -16.78
N GLU A 404 14.40 -12.09 -17.85
CA GLU A 404 15.39 -11.01 -17.98
C GLU A 404 15.15 -9.92 -16.92
N VAL A 405 13.90 -9.48 -16.77
CA VAL A 405 13.53 -8.50 -15.74
C VAL A 405 13.89 -9.05 -14.36
N PHE A 406 13.48 -10.29 -14.04
CA PHE A 406 13.84 -10.95 -12.79
C PHE A 406 15.36 -10.99 -12.56
N GLY A 407 16.14 -11.39 -13.57
CA GLY A 407 17.60 -11.42 -13.51
C GLY A 407 18.22 -10.06 -13.22
N SER A 408 17.64 -8.99 -13.77
CA SER A 408 18.14 -7.61 -13.63
C SER A 408 17.81 -6.93 -12.29
N MET A 409 16.89 -7.48 -11.49
CA MET A 409 16.46 -6.88 -10.22
C MET A 409 17.49 -7.09 -9.10
N ASP A 410 17.98 -6.00 -8.50
CA ASP A 410 18.93 -6.03 -7.37
C ASP A 410 18.32 -6.62 -6.09
N SER A 411 17.04 -6.39 -5.87
CA SER A 411 16.29 -6.88 -4.71
C SER A 411 15.04 -7.63 -5.17
N LYS A 412 14.76 -8.77 -4.55
CA LYS A 412 13.65 -9.67 -4.88
C LYS A 412 12.91 -10.02 -3.60
N ASP A 413 11.61 -9.76 -3.56
CA ASP A 413 10.75 -10.13 -2.45
C ASP A 413 9.97 -11.42 -2.78
N VAL A 414 9.17 -11.89 -1.83
CA VAL A 414 8.33 -13.09 -2.00
C VAL A 414 7.43 -12.96 -3.24
N ILE A 415 6.90 -11.75 -3.51
CA ILE A 415 6.05 -11.47 -4.67
C ILE A 415 6.85 -11.65 -5.96
N THR A 416 8.08 -11.13 -6.04
CA THR A 416 8.96 -11.29 -7.20
C THR A 416 9.17 -12.76 -7.56
N TRP A 417 9.49 -13.59 -6.56
CA TRP A 417 9.68 -15.04 -6.77
C TRP A 417 8.37 -15.73 -7.19
N ASN A 418 7.26 -15.38 -6.53
CA ASN A 418 5.95 -15.94 -6.84
C ASN A 418 5.51 -15.65 -8.27
N SER A 419 5.68 -14.40 -8.73
CA SER A 419 5.31 -13.98 -10.08
C SER A 419 6.03 -14.80 -11.16
N VAL A 420 7.34 -15.03 -11.00
CA VAL A 420 8.11 -15.83 -11.98
C VAL A 420 7.82 -17.31 -11.89
N ILE A 421 7.74 -17.88 -10.68
CA ILE A 421 7.43 -19.32 -10.49
C ILE A 421 6.05 -19.63 -11.09
N CYS A 422 5.04 -18.78 -10.83
CA CYS A 422 3.71 -18.95 -11.40
C CYS A 422 3.72 -18.74 -12.92
N GLY A 423 4.42 -17.72 -13.42
CA GLY A 423 4.59 -17.48 -14.85
C GLY A 423 5.16 -18.70 -15.57
N LEU A 424 6.30 -19.22 -15.11
CA LEU A 424 6.92 -20.43 -15.69
C LEU A 424 6.00 -21.65 -15.62
N ALA A 425 5.28 -21.84 -14.50
CA ALA A 425 4.33 -22.92 -14.36
C ALA A 425 3.23 -22.85 -15.43
N THR A 426 2.63 -21.66 -15.64
CA THR A 426 1.58 -21.46 -16.65
C THR A 426 2.05 -21.64 -18.09
N HIS A 427 3.33 -21.38 -18.36
CA HIS A 427 3.96 -21.61 -19.67
C HIS A 427 4.44 -23.05 -19.88
N GLY A 428 4.21 -23.95 -18.92
CA GLY A 428 4.65 -25.35 -19.01
C GLY A 428 6.14 -25.54 -18.73
N CYS A 429 6.88 -24.49 -18.38
CA CYS A 429 8.29 -24.52 -17.94
C CYS A 429 8.41 -24.98 -16.48
N GLY A 430 7.72 -26.06 -16.11
CA GLY A 430 7.60 -26.50 -14.71
C GLY A 430 8.95 -26.87 -14.08
N ALA A 431 9.92 -27.35 -14.86
CA ALA A 431 11.24 -27.69 -14.34
C ALA A 431 12.01 -26.44 -13.88
N ASP A 432 11.94 -25.36 -14.66
CA ASP A 432 12.56 -24.08 -14.32
C ASP A 432 11.86 -23.44 -13.12
N ALA A 433 10.54 -23.56 -13.02
CA ALA A 433 9.77 -23.10 -11.86
C ALA A 433 10.21 -23.82 -10.57
N LEU A 434 10.39 -25.15 -10.61
CA LEU A 434 10.88 -25.93 -9.46
C LEU A 434 12.34 -25.60 -9.11
N ASN A 435 13.18 -25.31 -10.12
CA ASN A 435 14.54 -24.85 -9.91
C ASN A 435 14.57 -23.47 -9.22
N LEU A 436 13.72 -22.52 -9.64
CA LEU A 436 13.59 -21.22 -8.97
C LEU A 436 13.05 -21.36 -7.55
N PHE A 437 12.09 -22.26 -7.32
CA PHE A 437 11.63 -22.56 -5.96
C PHE A 437 12.78 -23.09 -5.07
N HIS A 438 13.67 -23.91 -5.63
CA HIS A 438 14.86 -24.34 -4.91
C HIS A 438 15.81 -23.17 -4.59
N GLN A 439 16.04 -22.26 -5.55
CA GLN A 439 16.85 -21.05 -5.35
C GLN A 439 16.23 -20.10 -4.31
N MET A 440 14.91 -19.93 -4.30
CA MET A 440 14.17 -19.15 -3.30
C MET A 440 14.45 -19.67 -1.89
N LYS A 441 14.46 -21.00 -1.70
CA LYS A 441 14.80 -21.62 -0.41
C LYS A 441 16.26 -21.40 -0.02
N ILE A 442 17.21 -21.55 -0.95
CA ILE A 442 18.64 -21.35 -0.68
C ILE A 442 18.93 -19.89 -0.28
N THR A 443 18.26 -18.94 -0.91
CA THR A 443 18.42 -17.51 -0.61
C THR A 443 17.74 -17.09 0.70
N GLY A 444 17.06 -18.02 1.39
CA GLY A 444 16.43 -17.78 2.69
C GLY A 444 15.09 -17.05 2.61
N VAL A 445 14.54 -16.86 1.40
CA VAL A 445 13.21 -16.27 1.21
C VAL A 445 12.17 -17.34 1.55
N LYS A 446 11.31 -17.08 2.54
CA LYS A 446 10.30 -18.04 2.99
C LYS A 446 9.17 -18.13 1.96
N PRO A 447 8.87 -19.34 1.43
CA PRO A 447 7.68 -19.59 0.62
C PRO A 447 6.38 -19.24 1.35
N ASP A 448 5.39 -18.79 0.59
CA ASP A 448 4.02 -18.59 1.05
C ASP A 448 3.03 -19.49 0.27
N GLY A 449 1.73 -19.36 0.53
CA GLY A 449 0.71 -20.15 -0.17
C GLY A 449 0.73 -19.94 -1.68
N ILE A 450 0.98 -18.71 -2.14
CA ILE A 450 1.05 -18.40 -3.58
C ILE A 450 2.24 -19.12 -4.22
N THR A 451 3.38 -19.20 -3.53
CA THR A 451 4.53 -19.99 -4.00
C THR A 451 4.13 -21.45 -4.26
N PHE A 452 3.39 -22.06 -3.32
CA PHE A 452 2.96 -23.44 -3.44
C PHE A 452 1.92 -23.68 -4.54
N ILE A 453 1.08 -22.70 -4.87
CA ILE A 453 0.22 -22.77 -6.05
C ILE A 453 1.08 -22.93 -7.32
N GLY A 454 2.10 -22.08 -7.50
CA GLY A 454 3.00 -22.16 -8.66
C GLY A 454 3.78 -23.49 -8.72
N VAL A 455 4.28 -23.98 -7.58
CA VAL A 455 4.98 -25.27 -7.47
C VAL A 455 4.05 -26.45 -7.80
N LEU A 456 2.84 -26.47 -7.24
CA LEU A 456 1.87 -27.55 -7.49
C LEU A 456 1.39 -27.53 -8.93
N CYS A 457 1.12 -26.36 -9.52
CA CYS A 457 0.85 -26.23 -10.95
C CYS A 457 2.00 -26.77 -11.80
N SER A 458 3.26 -26.50 -11.44
CA SER A 458 4.43 -27.06 -12.13
C SER A 458 4.44 -28.59 -12.07
N CYS A 459 4.15 -29.18 -10.91
CA CYS A 459 3.98 -30.62 -10.78
C CYS A 459 2.82 -31.15 -11.64
N THR A 460 1.72 -30.42 -11.76
CA THR A 460 0.56 -30.76 -12.60
C THR A 460 0.92 -30.80 -14.08
N HIS A 461 1.62 -29.78 -14.58
CA HIS A 461 2.05 -29.72 -15.97
C HIS A 461 3.10 -30.79 -16.33
N LEU A 462 3.96 -31.17 -15.37
CA LEU A 462 4.96 -32.23 -15.55
C LEU A 462 4.45 -33.65 -15.21
N GLY A 463 3.24 -33.79 -14.65
CA GLY A 463 2.69 -35.07 -14.21
C GLY A 463 3.41 -35.68 -12.99
N LEU A 464 4.09 -34.87 -12.17
CA LEU A 464 4.88 -35.32 -11.02
C LEU A 464 4.02 -35.56 -9.78
N VAL A 465 3.16 -36.59 -9.82
CA VAL A 465 2.16 -36.87 -8.76
C VAL A 465 2.80 -37.03 -7.37
N LYS A 466 3.90 -37.77 -7.28
CA LYS A 466 4.58 -38.03 -5.99
C LYS A 466 5.18 -36.76 -5.39
N GLU A 467 5.80 -35.93 -6.23
CA GLU A 467 6.40 -34.66 -5.80
C GLU A 467 5.32 -33.65 -5.42
N GLY A 468 4.22 -33.56 -6.18
CA GLY A 468 3.09 -32.70 -5.83
C GLY A 468 2.50 -33.03 -4.47
N ILE A 469 2.32 -34.32 -4.14
CA ILE A 469 1.89 -34.75 -2.79
C ILE A 469 2.92 -34.35 -1.73
N SER A 470 4.21 -34.56 -2.01
CA SER A 470 5.29 -34.18 -1.09
C SER A 470 5.29 -32.68 -0.79
N HIS A 471 5.19 -31.85 -1.83
CA HIS A 471 5.13 -30.40 -1.70
C HIS A 471 3.88 -29.93 -0.96
N PHE A 472 2.70 -30.50 -1.27
CA PHE A 472 1.47 -30.21 -0.55
C PHE A 472 1.58 -30.52 0.95
N ASN A 473 2.22 -31.64 1.31
CA ASN A 473 2.44 -31.99 2.71
C ASN A 473 3.50 -31.07 3.37
N SER A 474 4.58 -30.74 2.66
CA SER A 474 5.63 -29.84 3.18
C SER A 474 5.08 -28.44 3.48
N MET A 475 4.14 -27.94 2.67
CA MET A 475 3.46 -26.67 2.91
C MET A 475 2.82 -26.62 4.31
N VAL A 476 2.17 -27.72 4.71
CA VAL A 476 1.50 -27.82 6.03
C VAL A 476 2.51 -28.05 7.16
N HIS A 477 3.41 -29.01 7.00
CA HIS A 477 4.26 -29.47 8.11
C HIS A 477 5.51 -28.60 8.31
N ASP A 478 6.16 -28.19 7.22
CA ASP A 478 7.44 -27.48 7.27
C ASP A 478 7.25 -25.97 7.31
N TYR A 479 6.21 -25.45 6.65
CA TYR A 479 5.93 -24.01 6.54
C TYR A 479 4.72 -23.54 7.34
N SER A 480 3.95 -24.46 7.94
CA SER A 480 2.73 -24.13 8.71
C SER A 480 1.71 -23.30 7.90
N ILE A 481 1.64 -23.52 6.59
CA ILE A 481 0.70 -22.84 5.70
C ILE A 481 -0.59 -23.66 5.63
N VAL A 482 -1.72 -23.01 5.90
CA VAL A 482 -3.05 -23.64 5.83
C VAL A 482 -3.47 -23.72 4.36
N PRO A 483 -3.71 -24.93 3.79
CA PRO A 483 -4.13 -25.08 2.40
C PRO A 483 -5.47 -24.38 2.14
N GLN A 484 -5.47 -23.47 1.16
CA GLN A 484 -6.65 -22.81 0.61
C GLN A 484 -7.21 -23.57 -0.61
N ILE A 485 -8.39 -23.17 -1.08
CA ILE A 485 -9.14 -23.85 -2.14
C ILE A 485 -8.32 -24.03 -3.43
N GLU A 486 -7.47 -23.07 -3.76
CA GLU A 486 -6.59 -23.07 -4.94
C GLU A 486 -5.57 -24.21 -4.87
N HIS A 487 -5.01 -24.49 -3.69
CA HIS A 487 -4.04 -25.58 -3.50
C HIS A 487 -4.70 -26.95 -3.69
N TYR A 488 -5.93 -27.11 -3.19
CA TYR A 488 -6.72 -28.32 -3.43
C TYR A 488 -7.06 -28.45 -4.92
N GLY A 489 -7.40 -27.35 -5.60
CA GLY A 489 -7.61 -27.32 -7.04
C GLY A 489 -6.41 -27.79 -7.84
N CYS A 490 -5.19 -27.32 -7.51
CA CYS A 490 -3.97 -27.80 -8.15
C CYS A 490 -3.77 -29.31 -7.97
N MET A 491 -4.06 -29.85 -6.77
CA MET A 491 -3.94 -31.29 -6.50
C MET A 491 -4.99 -32.13 -7.23
N VAL A 492 -6.22 -31.61 -7.34
CA VAL A 492 -7.29 -32.27 -8.10
C VAL A 492 -6.96 -32.27 -9.60
N ASP A 493 -6.45 -31.17 -10.15
CA ASP A 493 -5.98 -31.11 -11.54
C ASP A 493 -4.80 -32.08 -11.76
N LEU A 494 -3.84 -32.15 -10.83
CA LEU A 494 -2.72 -33.11 -10.87
C LEU A 494 -3.21 -34.57 -10.93
N PHE A 495 -4.13 -34.96 -10.05
CA PHE A 495 -4.70 -36.32 -10.07
C PHE A 495 -5.55 -36.56 -11.32
N GLY A 496 -6.33 -35.56 -11.73
CA GLY A 496 -7.17 -35.61 -12.93
C GLY A 496 -6.36 -35.86 -14.20
N ARG A 497 -5.33 -35.04 -14.45
CA ARG A 497 -4.44 -35.21 -15.60
C ARG A 497 -3.69 -36.54 -15.58
N ALA A 498 -3.27 -36.99 -14.39
CA ALA A 498 -2.62 -38.29 -14.22
C ALA A 498 -3.56 -39.50 -14.39
N GLY A 499 -4.87 -39.30 -14.60
CA GLY A 499 -5.86 -40.37 -14.76
C GLY A 499 -6.30 -41.02 -13.46
N LEU A 500 -5.90 -40.47 -12.31
CA LEU A 500 -6.24 -40.98 -10.98
C LEU A 500 -7.58 -40.41 -10.50
N LEU A 501 -8.64 -40.59 -11.31
CA LEU A 501 -9.95 -39.96 -11.09
C LEU A 501 -10.60 -40.37 -9.76
N ASP A 502 -10.51 -41.64 -9.38
CA ASP A 502 -11.05 -42.13 -8.08
C ASP A 502 -10.37 -41.45 -6.90
N ARG A 503 -9.06 -41.24 -7.01
CA ARG A 503 -8.28 -40.51 -6.00
C ARG A 503 -8.64 -39.03 -5.98
N ALA A 504 -8.88 -38.44 -7.15
CA ALA A 504 -9.26 -37.04 -7.27
C ALA A 504 -10.61 -36.75 -6.58
N ILE A 505 -11.62 -37.59 -6.82
CA ILE A 505 -12.94 -37.42 -6.18
C ILE A 505 -12.91 -37.73 -4.67
N GLU A 506 -12.12 -38.72 -4.25
CA GLU A 506 -11.91 -39.00 -2.82
C GLU A 506 -11.19 -37.84 -2.12
N PHE A 507 -10.24 -37.20 -2.81
CA PHE A 507 -9.54 -36.03 -2.30
C PHE A 507 -10.50 -34.85 -2.13
N VAL A 508 -11.39 -34.59 -3.11
CA VAL A 508 -12.45 -33.57 -3.01
C VAL A 508 -13.36 -33.83 -1.81
N LYS A 509 -13.76 -35.08 -1.56
CA LYS A 509 -14.62 -35.43 -0.41
C LYS A 509 -13.95 -35.19 0.96
N ARG A 510 -12.62 -35.21 1.02
CA ARG A 510 -11.85 -35.00 2.25
C ARG A 510 -11.49 -33.54 2.51
N MET A 511 -11.79 -32.65 1.57
CA MET A 511 -11.50 -31.23 1.74
C MET A 511 -12.27 -30.67 2.94
N PRO A 512 -11.66 -29.75 3.73
CA PRO A 512 -12.33 -29.11 4.85
C PRO A 512 -13.32 -28.00 4.43
N MET A 513 -13.44 -27.74 3.12
CA MET A 513 -14.38 -26.78 2.53
C MET A 513 -15.08 -27.39 1.31
N GLU A 514 -16.20 -26.78 0.91
CA GLU A 514 -16.90 -27.14 -0.33
C GLU A 514 -16.06 -26.78 -1.56
N ALA A 515 -16.05 -27.67 -2.55
CA ALA A 515 -15.34 -27.45 -3.81
C ALA A 515 -16.07 -26.43 -4.70
N ASP A 516 -15.30 -25.50 -5.27
CA ASP A 516 -15.78 -24.44 -6.16
C ASP A 516 -15.90 -24.89 -7.61
N ALA A 517 -16.33 -23.96 -8.48
CA ALA A 517 -16.51 -24.22 -9.90
C ALA A 517 -15.19 -24.63 -10.58
N VAL A 518 -14.05 -24.09 -10.15
CA VAL A 518 -12.74 -24.38 -10.75
C VAL A 518 -12.36 -25.85 -10.54
N ILE A 519 -12.54 -26.38 -9.33
CA ILE A 519 -12.26 -27.77 -9.00
C ILE A 519 -13.15 -28.74 -9.80
N TRP A 520 -14.45 -28.46 -9.87
CA TRP A 520 -15.38 -29.30 -10.64
C TRP A 520 -15.13 -29.21 -12.15
N ALA A 521 -14.73 -28.05 -12.66
CA ALA A 521 -14.33 -27.88 -14.06
C ALA A 521 -13.05 -28.66 -14.38
N ALA A 522 -12.05 -28.66 -13.47
CA ALA A 522 -10.83 -29.46 -13.62
C ALA A 522 -11.16 -30.97 -13.66
N LEU A 523 -12.04 -31.44 -12.78
CA LEU A 523 -12.53 -32.83 -12.81
C LEU A 523 -13.27 -33.15 -14.10
N LEU A 524 -14.18 -32.28 -14.57
CA LEU A 524 -14.90 -32.48 -15.82
C LEU A 524 -13.94 -32.54 -17.01
N GLY A 525 -12.91 -31.69 -17.02
CA GLY A 525 -11.84 -31.71 -18.01
C GLY A 525 -11.05 -33.03 -18.01
N ALA A 526 -10.67 -33.51 -16.83
CA ALA A 526 -10.02 -34.81 -16.67
C ALA A 526 -10.91 -35.98 -17.10
N CYS A 527 -12.22 -35.93 -16.79
CA CYS A 527 -13.20 -36.91 -17.23
C CYS A 527 -13.32 -36.99 -18.74
N ARG A 528 -13.21 -35.85 -19.44
CA ARG A 528 -13.15 -35.82 -20.91
C ARG A 528 -11.91 -36.52 -21.44
N ILE A 529 -10.73 -36.20 -20.89
CA ILE A 529 -9.46 -36.79 -21.32
C ILE A 529 -9.47 -38.31 -21.13
N HIS A 530 -9.97 -38.78 -19.99
CA HIS A 530 -9.96 -40.20 -19.60
C HIS A 530 -11.28 -40.93 -19.89
N LYS A 531 -12.22 -40.28 -20.58
CA LYS A 531 -13.53 -40.82 -21.00
C LYS A 531 -14.37 -41.42 -19.86
N ASN A 532 -14.30 -40.84 -18.66
CA ASN A 532 -15.11 -41.26 -17.52
C ASN A 532 -16.45 -40.50 -17.50
N ILE A 533 -17.52 -41.17 -17.90
CA ILE A 533 -18.83 -40.54 -18.06
C ILE A 533 -19.49 -40.29 -16.70
N ASP A 534 -19.47 -41.28 -15.80
CA ASP A 534 -20.20 -41.20 -14.53
C ASP A 534 -19.70 -40.03 -13.66
N LEU A 535 -18.38 -39.86 -13.57
CA LEU A 535 -17.79 -38.73 -12.86
C LEU A 535 -17.99 -37.41 -13.61
N GLY A 536 -18.03 -37.43 -14.95
CA GLY A 536 -18.35 -36.26 -15.77
C GLY A 536 -19.78 -35.75 -15.57
N GLU A 537 -20.77 -36.66 -15.48
CA GLU A 537 -22.16 -36.32 -15.19
C GLU A 537 -22.29 -35.71 -13.77
N LEU A 538 -21.60 -36.28 -12.77
CA LEU A 538 -21.56 -35.74 -11.41
C LEU A 538 -20.93 -34.33 -11.36
N ALA A 539 -19.78 -34.15 -12.02
CA ALA A 539 -19.08 -32.88 -12.06
C ALA A 539 -19.93 -31.79 -12.72
N LEU A 540 -20.63 -32.11 -13.82
CA LEU A 540 -21.55 -31.15 -14.45
C LEU A 540 -22.71 -30.79 -13.52
N GLN A 541 -23.31 -31.78 -12.84
CA GLN A 541 -24.43 -31.49 -11.92
C GLN A 541 -24.02 -30.50 -10.83
N LYS A 542 -22.79 -30.62 -10.30
CA LYS A 542 -22.22 -29.68 -9.35
C LYS A 542 -21.93 -28.31 -9.97
N LEU A 543 -21.38 -28.26 -11.19
CA LEU A 543 -21.14 -27.02 -11.92
C LEU A 543 -22.43 -26.26 -12.24
N ILE A 544 -23.53 -26.93 -12.56
CA ILE A 544 -24.83 -26.29 -12.81
C ILE A 544 -25.37 -25.65 -11.53
N GLN A 545 -25.15 -26.26 -10.36
CA GLN A 545 -25.55 -25.69 -9.07
C GLN A 545 -24.76 -24.42 -8.75
N LEU A 546 -23.47 -24.39 -9.08
CA LEU A 546 -22.59 -23.26 -8.80
C LEU A 546 -22.70 -22.14 -9.85
N GLU A 547 -22.76 -22.51 -11.13
CA GLU A 547 -22.73 -21.60 -12.28
C GLU A 547 -23.81 -21.97 -13.32
N PRO A 548 -25.10 -21.76 -13.02
CA PRO A 548 -26.20 -22.22 -13.87
C PRO A 548 -26.22 -21.57 -15.27
N LYS A 549 -25.60 -20.39 -15.40
CA LYS A 549 -25.57 -19.59 -16.63
C LYS A 549 -24.34 -19.82 -17.49
N ASN A 550 -23.34 -20.57 -17.04
CA ASN A 550 -22.09 -20.76 -17.78
C ASN A 550 -22.25 -21.81 -18.91
N PRO A 551 -22.27 -21.42 -20.19
CA PRO A 551 -22.46 -22.35 -21.30
C PRO A 551 -21.31 -23.35 -21.47
N ALA A 552 -20.10 -23.02 -21.00
CA ALA A 552 -18.92 -23.87 -21.18
C ALA A 552 -19.08 -25.24 -20.51
N ASN A 553 -19.75 -25.28 -19.35
CA ASN A 553 -19.98 -26.50 -18.57
C ASN A 553 -20.80 -27.53 -19.38
N TYR A 554 -21.87 -27.07 -20.05
CA TYR A 554 -22.71 -27.94 -20.90
C TYR A 554 -21.98 -28.42 -22.15
N VAL A 555 -21.17 -27.54 -22.77
CA VAL A 555 -20.37 -27.89 -23.94
C VAL A 555 -19.34 -28.97 -23.62
N MET A 556 -18.68 -28.91 -22.46
CA MET A 556 -17.72 -29.94 -22.06
C MET A 556 -18.34 -31.33 -21.97
N LEU A 557 -19.49 -31.50 -21.28
CA LEU A 557 -20.15 -32.81 -21.20
C LEU A 557 -20.75 -33.24 -22.55
N SER A 558 -21.24 -32.29 -23.36
CA SER A 558 -21.69 -32.57 -24.73
C SER A 558 -20.57 -33.19 -25.56
N ASN A 559 -19.33 -32.70 -25.41
CA ASN A 559 -18.19 -33.27 -26.11
C ASN A 559 -17.85 -34.68 -25.60
N ILE A 560 -17.91 -34.91 -24.28
CA ILE A 560 -17.73 -36.27 -23.69
C ILE A 560 -18.75 -37.26 -24.27
N TYR A 561 -20.03 -36.87 -24.35
CA TYR A 561 -21.05 -37.73 -24.97
C TYR A 561 -20.81 -37.94 -26.46
N GLY A 562 -20.35 -36.91 -27.19
CA GLY A 562 -19.95 -37.01 -28.59
C GLY A 562 -18.83 -38.03 -28.80
N ASP A 563 -17.78 -37.96 -27.98
CA ASP A 563 -16.60 -38.84 -28.03
C ASP A 563 -16.94 -40.33 -27.79
N VAL A 564 -18.04 -40.60 -27.07
CA VAL A 564 -18.56 -41.95 -26.80
C VAL A 564 -19.75 -42.32 -27.69
N GLY A 565 -20.17 -41.45 -28.61
CA GLY A 565 -21.25 -41.70 -29.57
C GLY A 565 -22.68 -41.61 -29.01
N ARG A 566 -22.87 -41.03 -27.81
CA ARG A 566 -24.18 -40.83 -27.16
C ARG A 566 -24.92 -39.58 -27.69
N TRP A 567 -25.18 -39.55 -29.00
CA TRP A 567 -25.78 -38.37 -29.69
C TRP A 567 -27.16 -37.93 -29.18
N LYS A 568 -27.95 -38.86 -28.61
CA LYS A 568 -29.24 -38.52 -28.00
C LYS A 568 -29.08 -37.62 -26.78
N ASP A 569 -28.04 -37.85 -25.98
CA ASP A 569 -27.78 -37.07 -24.76
C ASP A 569 -27.14 -35.72 -25.09
N VAL A 570 -26.34 -35.65 -26.16
CA VAL A 570 -25.88 -34.39 -26.77
C VAL A 570 -27.08 -33.49 -27.14
N ALA A 571 -28.09 -34.05 -27.81
CA ALA A 571 -29.29 -33.29 -28.19
C ALA A 571 -30.05 -32.77 -26.96
N ARG A 572 -30.18 -33.60 -25.90
CA ARG A 572 -30.81 -33.19 -24.64
C ARG A 572 -30.05 -32.05 -23.95
N LEU A 573 -28.73 -32.13 -23.88
CA LEU A 573 -27.89 -31.06 -23.31
C LEU A 573 -28.03 -29.74 -24.09
N LYS A 574 -28.11 -29.81 -25.43
CA LYS A 574 -28.34 -28.60 -26.25
C LYS A 574 -29.69 -27.95 -25.99
N ILE A 575 -30.74 -28.74 -25.73
CA ILE A 575 -32.06 -28.22 -25.33
C ILE A 575 -31.96 -27.58 -23.94
N LEU A 576 -31.37 -28.29 -22.97
CA LEU A 576 -31.18 -27.77 -21.61
C LEU A 576 -30.41 -26.44 -21.61
N MET A 577 -29.35 -26.33 -22.42
CA MET A 577 -28.56 -25.09 -22.58
C MET A 577 -29.39 -23.92 -23.16
N ARG A 578 -30.35 -24.21 -24.07
CA ARG A 578 -31.27 -23.18 -24.60
C ARG A 578 -32.29 -22.75 -23.54
N ASP A 579 -32.83 -23.71 -22.80
CA ASP A 579 -33.86 -23.46 -21.79
C ASP A 579 -33.32 -22.68 -20.58
N THR A 580 -32.02 -22.81 -20.27
CA THR A 580 -31.34 -22.01 -19.23
C THR A 580 -30.99 -20.58 -19.68
N GLY A 581 -31.31 -20.21 -20.93
CA GLY A 581 -31.01 -18.89 -21.50
C GLY A 581 -29.52 -18.67 -21.81
N SER A 582 -28.70 -19.72 -21.75
CA SER A 582 -27.27 -19.66 -22.03
C SER A 582 -27.01 -19.65 -23.54
N LYS A 583 -26.54 -18.52 -24.08
CA LYS A 583 -26.06 -18.44 -25.46
C LYS A 583 -24.57 -18.74 -25.53
N LYS A 584 -24.15 -19.53 -26.52
CA LYS A 584 -22.74 -19.69 -26.88
C LYS A 584 -22.21 -18.31 -27.28
N LEU A 585 -21.32 -17.74 -26.47
CA LEU A 585 -20.61 -16.53 -26.85
C LEU A 585 -19.63 -16.92 -27.97
N PRO A 586 -19.62 -16.21 -29.12
CA PRO A 586 -18.60 -16.43 -30.14
C PRO A 586 -17.23 -16.19 -29.51
N GLY A 587 -16.26 -17.05 -29.84
CA GLY A 587 -14.89 -16.85 -29.41
C GLY A 587 -14.40 -15.49 -29.90
N CYS A 588 -13.81 -14.71 -29.00
CA CYS A 588 -13.20 -13.43 -29.31
C CYS A 588 -11.68 -13.51 -29.11
N SER A 589 -10.94 -12.86 -30.00
CA SER A 589 -9.50 -12.64 -29.87
C SER A 589 -9.23 -11.14 -29.84
N LEU A 590 -8.39 -10.72 -28.91
CA LEU A 590 -7.89 -9.35 -28.83
C LEU A 590 -6.51 -9.31 -29.48
N ILE A 591 -6.31 -8.41 -30.44
CA ILE A 591 -5.02 -8.23 -31.12
C ILE A 591 -4.64 -6.76 -31.09
N GLU A 592 -3.39 -6.46 -30.76
CA GLU A 592 -2.82 -5.12 -30.85
C GLU A 592 -2.43 -4.81 -32.30
N VAL A 593 -3.00 -3.74 -32.87
CA VAL A 593 -2.71 -3.22 -34.22
C VAL A 593 -2.47 -1.72 -34.10
N ASN A 594 -1.31 -1.23 -34.52
CA ASN A 594 -0.95 0.20 -34.52
C ASN A 594 -1.22 0.90 -33.16
N ASP A 595 -0.68 0.35 -32.07
CA ASP A 595 -0.82 0.86 -30.69
C ASP A 595 -2.26 0.89 -30.15
N SER A 596 -3.19 0.17 -30.80
CA SER A 596 -4.60 0.05 -30.41
C SER A 596 -4.99 -1.42 -30.33
N VAL A 597 -5.69 -1.81 -29.26
CA VAL A 597 -6.19 -3.19 -29.11
C VAL A 597 -7.54 -3.30 -29.81
N VAL A 598 -7.68 -4.28 -30.70
CA VAL A 598 -8.87 -4.51 -31.52
C VAL A 598 -9.46 -5.88 -31.22
N GLU A 599 -10.77 -5.94 -31.01
CA GLU A 599 -11.53 -7.18 -30.79
C GLU A 599 -11.98 -7.81 -32.12
N PHE A 600 -11.64 -9.08 -32.30
CA PHE A 600 -12.11 -9.91 -33.39
C PHE A 600 -13.04 -10.99 -32.87
N TYR A 601 -14.26 -11.05 -33.41
CA TYR A 601 -15.19 -12.14 -33.15
C TYR A 601 -15.24 -13.10 -34.35
N SER A 602 -15.45 -14.39 -34.09
CA SER A 602 -15.67 -15.35 -35.17
C SER A 602 -16.86 -14.93 -36.04
N LEU A 603 -16.64 -14.81 -37.35
CA LEU A 603 -17.63 -14.39 -38.37
C LEU A 603 -18.06 -12.91 -38.32
N ASP A 604 -17.28 -12.06 -37.65
CA ASP A 604 -17.57 -10.63 -37.53
C ASP A 604 -17.00 -9.82 -38.70
N GLU A 605 -17.70 -8.76 -39.07
CA GLU A 605 -17.37 -7.83 -40.14
C GLU A 605 -17.24 -6.38 -39.63
N ARG A 606 -17.33 -6.15 -38.30
CA ARG A 606 -17.24 -4.81 -37.68
C ARG A 606 -15.90 -4.10 -37.87
N HIS A 607 -14.83 -4.81 -38.22
CA HIS A 607 -13.52 -4.21 -38.48
C HIS A 607 -13.55 -3.36 -39.75
N SER A 608 -12.93 -2.17 -39.73
CA SER A 608 -12.88 -1.27 -40.90
C SER A 608 -12.19 -1.90 -42.12
N GLU A 609 -11.30 -2.85 -41.90
CA GLU A 609 -10.56 -3.60 -42.93
C GLU A 609 -11.05 -5.06 -43.10
N SER A 610 -12.29 -5.37 -42.68
CA SER A 610 -12.81 -6.74 -42.68
C SER A 610 -12.75 -7.42 -44.05
N GLU A 611 -13.07 -6.71 -45.13
CA GLU A 611 -13.00 -7.24 -46.50
C GLU A 611 -11.58 -7.68 -46.90
N GLU A 612 -10.56 -6.88 -46.55
CA GLU A 612 -9.16 -7.19 -46.85
C GLU A 612 -8.69 -8.39 -46.04
N ILE A 613 -9.01 -8.43 -44.74
CA ILE A 613 -8.68 -9.54 -43.85
C ILE A 613 -9.28 -10.86 -44.37
N TYR A 614 -10.58 -10.89 -44.69
CA TYR A 614 -11.22 -12.09 -45.25
C TYR A 614 -10.70 -12.42 -46.65
N GLY A 615 -10.27 -11.43 -47.44
CA GLY A 615 -9.59 -11.61 -48.71
C GLY A 615 -8.27 -12.37 -48.55
N VAL A 616 -7.42 -11.93 -47.62
CA VAL A 616 -6.16 -12.60 -47.27
C VAL A 616 -6.41 -13.99 -46.71
N LEU A 617 -7.40 -14.16 -45.82
CA LEU A 617 -7.76 -15.45 -45.23
C LEU A 617 -8.20 -16.47 -46.29
N LYS A 618 -9.01 -16.03 -47.27
CA LYS A 618 -9.40 -16.84 -48.43
C LYS A 618 -8.18 -17.20 -49.30
N GLY A 619 -7.23 -16.28 -49.48
CA GLY A 619 -5.97 -16.52 -50.17
C GLY A 619 -5.12 -17.58 -49.48
N LEU A 620 -4.91 -17.45 -48.17
CA LEU A 620 -4.20 -18.43 -47.34
C LEU A 620 -4.87 -19.81 -47.37
N MET A 621 -6.20 -19.86 -47.30
CA MET A 621 -6.93 -21.12 -47.32
C MET A 621 -6.84 -21.83 -48.68
N LYS A 622 -6.80 -21.07 -49.79
CA LYS A 622 -6.50 -21.62 -51.13
C LYS A 622 -5.06 -22.18 -51.19
N LEU A 623 -4.10 -21.46 -50.61
CA LEU A 623 -2.70 -21.90 -50.56
C LEU A 623 -2.57 -23.19 -49.75
N LEU A 624 -3.15 -23.27 -48.56
CA LEU A 624 -3.13 -24.47 -47.71
C LEU A 624 -3.73 -25.68 -48.45
N ARG A 625 -4.87 -25.51 -49.13
CA ARG A 625 -5.48 -26.58 -49.94
C ARG A 625 -4.57 -27.04 -51.08
N SER A 626 -3.80 -26.15 -51.70
CA SER A 626 -2.84 -26.52 -52.76
C SER A 626 -1.69 -27.41 -52.26
N PHE A 627 -1.40 -27.38 -50.94
CA PHE A 627 -0.43 -28.27 -50.28
C PHE A 627 -1.07 -29.52 -49.66
N GLY A 628 -2.31 -29.85 -50.01
CA GLY A 628 -2.99 -31.07 -49.55
C GLY A 628 -3.65 -30.95 -48.18
N TYR A 629 -3.82 -29.75 -47.64
CA TYR A 629 -4.61 -29.54 -46.43
C TYR A 629 -6.11 -29.71 -46.76
N GLU A 630 -6.70 -30.81 -46.30
CA GLU A 630 -8.15 -30.98 -46.23
C GLU A 630 -8.64 -30.52 -44.85
N PRO A 631 -9.45 -29.44 -44.78
CA PRO A 631 -10.08 -29.05 -43.53
C PRO A 631 -11.00 -30.20 -43.09
N ASN A 632 -10.92 -30.63 -41.83
CA ASN A 632 -11.85 -31.62 -41.29
C ASN A 632 -13.24 -30.97 -41.11
N ILE A 633 -14.05 -31.00 -42.18
CA ILE A 633 -15.34 -30.27 -42.25
C ILE A 633 -16.40 -30.89 -41.32
N MET A 634 -16.15 -32.07 -40.75
CA MET A 634 -17.05 -32.71 -39.79
C MET A 634 -17.21 -31.91 -38.48
N GLU A 635 -16.26 -31.04 -38.11
CA GLU A 635 -16.38 -30.16 -36.94
C GLU A 635 -16.96 -28.78 -37.28
N LEU A 636 -16.83 -28.31 -38.53
CA LEU A 636 -17.25 -26.96 -38.94
C LEU A 636 -18.73 -26.83 -39.32
N LEU A 637 -19.40 -27.94 -39.68
CA LEU A 637 -20.86 -27.95 -39.90
C LEU A 637 -21.68 -28.02 -38.60
N GLN A 638 -21.03 -27.97 -37.43
CA GLN A 638 -21.67 -27.99 -36.11
C GLN A 638 -21.52 -26.66 -35.32
N GLY A 639 -21.14 -25.58 -36.01
CA GLY A 639 -20.91 -24.23 -35.45
C GLY A 639 -22.14 -23.55 -34.89
#